data_AF-N9VF70-F1
#
_entry.id   AF-N9VF70-F1
#
_cell.length_a   1.000
_cell.length_b   1.000
_cell.length_c   1.000
_cell.angle_alpha   90.00
_cell.angle_beta   90.00
_cell.angle_gamma   90.00
#
_symmetry.space_group_name_H-M   'P 1'
#
loop_
_entity.id
_entity.type
_entity.pdbx_description
1 polymer ?
#
loop_
_entity_poly.entity_id
_entity_poly.type
_entity_poly.pdbx_seq_one_letter_code
_entity_poly.pdbx_strand_id
1 'polypeptide(L)'
;MNKFWLGSILLTSPCFLAASCVKNEFEINSKITHKLTANKNIFDVFSKDQLRFINENYRPIFVDKSNPKSRIDIEFLENDIKIKNSKNTVFASKVIDKFNFLPRLGIHKHPSQNYFIVNNKPSTIDNYEFLFEKNDFDFQNPNGGEYIDLNSIFSRLFSSELNDSFNILNPNFIPPKWLRAKTMSKNIEQIKHWENYIKLELLRYDFGQLPQIDRVKIFPIKHVESIENGKFKSAIIIKIDLQDKDGKSLISEKYRNQHYLVGKNQNQYLIKTELDNVAKYNSSLFKNYNSVIDFNNTLNIDDDELLFNEYANVYFGDQTILLYKNKLAINADQYEAYVNPTYPYEKLTARAFLWFLNNDQKYFELIVPEHRKNIDLEYKIINKKINKKYLNDTLSLIELDIEVTKRDLSKKVYKWYSIDINSHYHTFSKYKITPDLNWFDQETYGWISGVKYNEKTLPNKVISANEFYEKILLKLLSLQLYKINSNLSIFDNKIMANYEAHLALNNTKLHEQLKTKLGIDIFKYLVADEKDKTNLLYDIEIKYIGVGEEPGVLNIQVDFLDKNKKSLLSDVNRKKIIKWYGFKGTDYTKINEQIKKQNVQELTLKYLLENNSIKFKDQNNVIDYFLWGGENEKNN
;
A
#
# COMPACT_ATOMS: atom_id res chain seq x y z
N MET A 1 31.36 40.17 -51.07
CA MET A 1 30.16 39.33 -50.88
C MET A 1 29.26 40.03 -49.88
N ASN A 2 28.06 40.40 -50.34
CA ASN A 2 26.86 40.90 -49.64
C ASN A 2 27.08 41.97 -48.55
N LYS A 3 27.12 43.26 -48.93
CA LYS A 3 26.00 44.23 -49.12
C LYS A 3 25.53 44.82 -47.75
N PHE A 4 25.94 46.04 -47.33
CA PHE A 4 25.38 47.39 -47.67
C PHE A 4 23.90 47.55 -47.21
N TRP A 5 23.39 48.60 -46.52
CA TRP A 5 23.61 50.07 -46.39
C TRP A 5 23.04 50.54 -45.01
N LEU A 6 23.61 51.49 -44.25
CA LEU A 6 23.63 52.98 -44.36
C LEU A 6 22.26 53.68 -44.25
N GLY A 7 22.12 54.61 -43.29
CA GLY A 7 20.94 55.49 -43.19
C GLY A 7 20.89 56.34 -41.91
N SER A 8 21.50 57.52 -41.97
CA SER A 8 21.72 58.52 -40.93
C SER A 8 20.64 59.64 -40.89
N ILE A 9 20.70 60.51 -39.84
CA ILE A 9 20.24 61.94 -39.78
C ILE A 9 18.71 62.13 -39.60
N LEU A 10 18.11 63.08 -38.88
CA LEU A 10 18.39 64.09 -37.82
C LEU A 10 17.05 64.88 -37.69
N LEU A 11 16.85 65.60 -36.57
CA LEU A 11 15.94 66.77 -36.41
C LEU A 11 14.41 66.56 -36.43
N THR A 12 13.75 66.82 -35.29
CA THR A 12 12.98 68.04 -34.97
C THR A 12 12.00 67.80 -33.81
N SER A 13 12.04 68.67 -32.79
CA SER A 13 10.90 69.00 -31.91
C SER A 13 9.98 70.00 -32.66
N PRO A 14 8.69 70.26 -32.32
CA PRO A 14 8.12 70.37 -30.97
C PRO A 14 6.62 69.99 -30.79
N CYS A 15 6.14 70.17 -29.56
CA CYS A 15 4.78 70.49 -29.04
C CYS A 15 3.54 70.46 -29.96
N PHE A 16 2.42 69.94 -29.42
CA PHE A 16 1.14 70.60 -29.05
C PHE A 16 0.13 69.46 -28.74
N LEU A 17 -0.40 69.37 -27.50
CA LEU A 17 -1.74 69.84 -27.06
C LEU A 17 -2.90 69.15 -27.83
N ALA A 18 -3.96 68.62 -27.23
CA ALA A 18 -4.54 68.79 -25.91
C ALA A 18 -5.57 67.68 -25.61
N ALA A 19 -5.86 67.53 -24.32
CA ALA A 19 -7.17 67.24 -23.72
C ALA A 19 -7.97 65.99 -24.19
N SER A 20 -8.18 65.05 -23.26
CA SER A 20 -9.34 65.21 -22.38
C SER A 20 -9.22 64.37 -21.11
N CYS A 21 -9.76 64.97 -20.06
CA CYS A 21 -10.07 64.39 -18.78
C CYS A 21 -10.81 63.06 -18.93
N VAL A 22 -10.22 61.97 -18.47
CA VAL A 22 -10.89 61.06 -17.52
C VAL A 22 -9.78 60.49 -16.65
N LYS A 23 -9.44 61.19 -15.55
CA LYS A 23 -8.88 60.50 -14.39
C LYS A 23 -10.06 59.70 -13.85
N ASN A 24 -10.36 58.59 -14.52
CA ASN A 24 -11.21 57.57 -13.95
C ASN A 24 -10.44 57.21 -12.68
N GLU A 25 -11.01 57.62 -11.55
CA GLU A 25 -10.97 56.80 -10.36
C GLU A 25 -11.43 55.41 -10.84
N PHE A 26 -10.47 54.63 -11.35
CA PHE A 26 -10.67 53.22 -11.40
C PHE A 26 -10.65 52.83 -9.93
N GLU A 27 -11.85 52.76 -9.34
CA GLU A 27 -12.12 51.80 -8.29
C GLU A 27 -11.58 50.48 -8.82
N ILE A 28 -10.34 50.17 -8.43
CA ILE A 28 -9.85 48.82 -8.43
C ILE A 28 -10.83 48.14 -7.50
N ASN A 29 -11.75 47.35 -8.06
CA ASN A 29 -12.54 46.43 -7.27
C ASN A 29 -11.56 45.34 -6.78
N SER A 30 -10.81 45.70 -5.75
CA SER A 30 -9.74 44.98 -5.06
C SER A 30 -10.31 43.86 -4.18
N LYS A 31 -11.39 43.22 -4.62
CA LYS A 31 -12.23 42.43 -3.71
C LYS A 31 -11.61 41.10 -3.31
N ILE A 32 -10.66 40.56 -4.07
CA ILE A 32 -10.04 39.27 -3.74
C ILE A 32 -8.52 39.37 -3.84
N THR A 33 -7.81 39.08 -2.76
CA THR A 33 -6.34 39.15 -2.68
C THR A 33 -5.74 37.88 -2.10
N HIS A 34 -4.50 37.57 -2.44
CA HIS A 34 -3.76 36.47 -1.84
C HIS A 34 -3.25 36.86 -0.44
N LYS A 35 -3.47 36.00 0.57
CA LYS A 35 -3.11 36.27 1.98
C LYS A 35 -1.68 35.89 2.34
N LEU A 36 -0.86 35.38 1.40
CA LEU A 36 0.54 35.07 1.71
C LEU A 36 1.38 36.35 1.74
N THR A 37 2.17 36.49 2.79
CA THR A 37 3.10 37.61 2.98
C THR A 37 4.51 37.20 2.55
N ALA A 38 5.24 38.05 1.83
CA ALA A 38 6.63 37.76 1.44
C ALA A 38 7.61 38.05 2.60
N ASN A 39 7.68 37.15 3.58
CA ASN A 39 8.37 37.36 4.87
C ASN A 39 9.51 36.36 5.18
N LYS A 40 9.93 35.53 4.22
CA LYS A 40 10.97 34.48 4.38
C LYS A 40 10.67 33.51 5.54
N ASN A 41 9.39 33.27 5.85
CA ASN A 41 8.95 32.42 6.96
C ASN A 41 7.81 31.46 6.55
N ILE A 42 7.16 30.79 7.52
CA ILE A 42 6.04 29.87 7.24
C ILE A 42 4.84 30.57 6.58
N PHE A 43 4.69 31.88 6.76
CA PHE A 43 3.65 32.71 6.15
C PHE A 43 3.90 33.05 4.68
N ASP A 44 5.06 32.66 4.14
CA ASP A 44 5.32 32.62 2.69
C ASP A 44 4.62 31.42 2.03
N VAL A 45 4.25 30.40 2.81
CA VAL A 45 3.71 29.13 2.32
C VAL A 45 2.25 28.94 2.74
N PHE A 46 1.90 29.32 3.96
CA PHE A 46 0.55 29.20 4.51
C PHE A 46 0.05 30.51 5.11
N SER A 47 -1.19 30.89 4.84
CA SER A 47 -1.81 32.02 5.54
C SER A 47 -2.03 31.69 7.02
N LYS A 48 -2.14 32.73 7.86
CA LYS A 48 -2.55 32.58 9.27
C LYS A 48 -3.79 31.70 9.44
N ASP A 49 -4.79 31.91 8.59
CA ASP A 49 -6.03 31.15 8.64
C ASP A 49 -5.83 29.68 8.29
N GLN A 50 -4.97 29.38 7.31
CA GLN A 50 -4.60 28.01 6.98
C GLN A 50 -3.88 27.33 8.13
N LEU A 51 -2.91 28.01 8.77
CA LEU A 51 -2.18 27.44 9.90
C LEU A 51 -3.09 27.16 11.10
N ARG A 52 -4.04 28.06 11.39
CA ARG A 52 -5.09 27.83 12.38
C ARG A 52 -5.94 26.62 12.02
N PHE A 53 -6.42 26.55 10.77
CA PHE A 53 -7.25 25.44 10.30
C PHE A 53 -6.51 24.10 10.37
N ILE A 54 -5.23 24.07 9.98
CA ILE A 54 -4.37 22.87 10.05
C ILE A 54 -4.25 22.40 11.50
N ASN A 55 -3.98 23.32 12.42
CA ASN A 55 -3.84 23.01 13.84
C ASN A 55 -5.14 22.48 14.48
N GLU A 56 -6.29 22.97 14.03
CA GLU A 56 -7.61 22.56 14.51
C GLU A 56 -8.08 21.21 13.93
N ASN A 57 -7.77 20.93 12.65
CA ASN A 57 -8.40 19.84 11.90
C ASN A 57 -7.50 18.64 11.59
N TYR A 58 -6.18 18.80 11.68
CA TYR A 58 -5.24 17.74 11.34
C TYR A 58 -4.43 17.31 12.56
N ARG A 59 -3.10 17.47 12.55
CA ARG A 59 -2.25 17.34 13.72
C ARG A 59 -1.79 18.71 14.21
N PRO A 60 -1.60 18.91 15.53
CA PRO A 60 -1.00 20.12 16.04
C PRO A 60 0.36 20.34 15.36
N ILE A 61 0.55 21.50 14.74
CA ILE A 61 1.82 21.86 14.10
C ILE A 61 2.95 21.91 15.14
N PHE A 62 2.57 22.15 16.40
CA PHE A 62 3.46 22.20 17.55
C PHE A 62 2.98 21.24 18.64
N VAL A 63 3.90 20.40 19.12
CA VAL A 63 3.66 19.43 20.21
C VAL A 63 4.70 19.62 21.31
N ASP A 64 4.30 19.46 22.58
CA ASP A 64 5.24 19.54 23.70
C ASP A 64 6.02 18.22 23.74
N LYS A 65 7.34 18.29 23.56
CA LYS A 65 8.19 17.09 23.60
C LYS A 65 8.16 16.39 24.96
N SER A 66 7.95 17.13 26.04
CA SER A 66 7.92 16.61 27.40
C SER A 66 6.57 15.98 27.76
N ASN A 67 5.48 16.44 27.12
CA ASN A 67 4.16 15.84 27.25
C ASN A 67 3.38 15.97 25.93
N PRO A 68 3.57 15.04 24.96
CA PRO A 68 2.93 15.12 23.64
C PRO A 68 1.40 15.14 23.66
N LYS A 69 0.79 14.81 24.81
CA LYS A 69 -0.66 14.80 25.03
C LYS A 69 -1.20 16.11 25.61
N SER A 70 -0.36 17.02 26.10
CA SER A 70 -0.83 18.30 26.65
C SER A 70 -1.27 19.23 25.51
N ARG A 71 -2.47 19.81 25.65
CA ARG A 71 -2.97 20.84 24.74
C ARG A 71 -2.12 22.10 24.92
N ILE A 72 -1.37 22.47 23.88
CA ILE A 72 -0.64 23.73 23.83
C ILE A 72 -1.62 24.81 23.34
N ASP A 73 -1.65 25.95 24.04
CA ASP A 73 -2.40 27.11 23.57
C ASP A 73 -1.57 27.84 22.50
N ILE A 74 -2.08 27.88 21.27
CA ILE A 74 -1.40 28.43 20.10
C ILE A 74 -2.27 29.55 19.54
N GLU A 75 -1.69 30.75 19.49
CA GLU A 75 -2.30 31.95 18.96
C GLU A 75 -1.56 32.33 17.67
N PHE A 76 -2.25 32.24 16.53
CA PHE A 76 -1.70 32.62 15.23
C PHE A 76 -1.89 34.12 15.01
N LEU A 77 -0.78 34.84 14.83
CA LEU A 77 -0.74 36.28 14.54
C LEU A 77 -0.40 36.50 13.06
N GLU A 78 -0.52 37.74 12.58
CA GLU A 78 -0.37 38.05 11.15
C GLU A 78 0.98 37.62 10.57
N ASN A 79 2.04 37.73 11.37
CA ASN A 79 3.42 37.43 10.97
C ASN A 79 4.17 36.57 12.00
N ASP A 80 3.47 35.99 12.98
CA ASP A 80 4.10 35.23 14.06
C ASP A 80 3.14 34.17 14.64
N ILE A 81 3.69 33.20 15.36
CA ILE A 81 2.92 32.16 16.05
C ILE A 81 3.33 32.21 17.52
N LYS A 82 2.37 32.57 18.37
CA LYS A 82 2.56 32.67 19.80
C LYS A 82 2.11 31.37 20.47
N ILE A 83 3.05 30.70 21.12
CA ILE A 83 2.87 29.42 21.76
C ILE A 83 2.95 29.63 23.27
N LYS A 84 1.82 29.48 23.98
CA LYS A 84 1.77 29.58 25.44
C LYS A 84 1.86 28.18 26.03
N ASN A 85 2.93 27.93 26.79
CA ASN A 85 3.03 26.78 27.68
C ASN A 85 2.84 27.27 29.13
N SER A 86 2.49 26.35 30.04
CA SER A 86 2.25 26.55 31.48
C SER A 86 3.28 27.43 32.22
N LYS A 87 4.49 27.61 31.67
CA LYS A 87 5.57 28.41 32.27
C LYS A 87 6.10 29.55 31.42
N ASN A 88 5.90 29.55 30.09
CA ASN A 88 6.55 30.50 29.16
C ASN A 88 5.68 30.76 27.92
N THR A 89 5.86 31.94 27.31
CA THR A 89 5.37 32.25 25.96
C THR A 89 6.55 32.21 24.99
N VAL A 90 6.43 31.45 23.91
CA VAL A 90 7.43 31.33 22.85
C VAL A 90 6.83 31.86 21.54
N PHE A 91 7.58 32.67 20.80
CA PHE A 91 7.20 33.15 19.47
C PHE A 91 7.98 32.38 18.41
N ALA A 92 7.27 31.77 17.46
CA ALA A 92 7.83 30.95 16.39
C ALA A 92 7.66 31.66 15.04
N SER A 93 8.57 32.60 14.75
CA SER A 93 8.63 33.35 13.48
C SER A 93 9.73 32.87 12.52
N LYS A 94 10.65 32.00 12.97
CA LYS A 94 11.71 31.43 12.14
C LYS A 94 11.34 30.06 11.59
N VAL A 95 11.65 29.84 10.30
CA VAL A 95 11.62 28.54 9.63
C VAL A 95 12.27 27.52 10.57
N ILE A 96 11.49 26.55 11.03
CA ILE A 96 12.06 25.35 11.64
C ILE A 96 12.64 24.56 10.47
N ASP A 97 13.95 24.72 10.22
CA ASP A 97 14.72 23.97 9.21
C ASP A 97 14.60 22.43 9.36
N LYS A 98 13.98 21.96 10.45
CA LYS A 98 13.70 20.53 10.69
C LYS A 98 12.40 20.02 10.09
N PHE A 99 11.51 20.86 9.55
CA PHE A 99 10.43 20.35 8.68
C PHE A 99 10.98 20.12 7.26
N ASN A 100 11.89 19.15 7.12
CA ASN A 100 12.33 18.61 5.82
C ASN A 100 11.17 17.98 5.00
N PHE A 101 9.95 18.01 5.53
CA PHE A 101 8.76 17.40 4.97
C PHE A 101 7.91 18.34 4.12
N LEU A 102 8.16 19.64 4.17
CA LEU A 102 7.47 20.63 3.35
C LEU A 102 8.51 21.25 2.42
N PRO A 103 8.59 20.87 1.13
CA PRO A 103 9.43 21.61 0.22
C PRO A 103 8.98 23.07 0.26
N ARG A 104 9.94 23.99 0.41
CA ARG A 104 9.69 25.40 0.07
C ARG A 104 9.07 25.37 -1.33
N LEU A 105 7.83 25.82 -1.48
CA LEU A 105 7.29 26.13 -2.78
C LEU A 105 8.30 27.09 -3.40
N GLY A 106 8.99 26.63 -4.45
CA GLY A 106 9.96 27.44 -5.15
C GLY A 106 9.21 28.63 -5.72
N ILE A 107 9.32 29.79 -5.06
CA ILE A 107 8.93 31.06 -5.67
C ILE A 107 9.98 31.32 -6.75
N HIS A 108 9.78 30.71 -7.92
CA HIS A 108 10.58 31.01 -9.08
C HIS A 108 10.14 32.39 -9.57
N LYS A 109 10.97 33.40 -9.30
CA LYS A 109 10.85 34.70 -9.93
C LYS A 109 11.06 34.48 -11.43
N HIS A 110 9.99 34.50 -12.22
CA HIS A 110 10.12 34.34 -13.67
C HIS A 110 10.86 35.58 -14.21
N PRO A 111 12.03 35.45 -14.87
CA PRO A 111 12.89 36.61 -15.13
C PRO A 111 12.40 37.57 -16.23
N SER A 112 11.22 37.34 -16.84
CA SER A 112 10.98 37.92 -18.16
C SER A 112 9.52 37.93 -18.63
N GLN A 113 8.55 38.42 -17.87
CA GLN A 113 7.26 38.82 -18.45
C GLN A 113 6.72 40.10 -17.79
N ASN A 114 6.92 41.21 -18.51
CA ASN A 114 6.25 42.48 -18.26
C ASN A 114 4.85 42.41 -18.89
N TYR A 115 3.84 42.44 -18.02
CA TYR A 115 2.40 42.63 -18.27
C TYR A 115 1.63 41.48 -18.94
N PHE A 116 0.58 41.03 -18.25
CA PHE A 116 -0.61 40.45 -18.87
C PHE A 116 -1.71 41.51 -18.90
N ILE A 117 -2.35 41.66 -20.06
CA ILE A 117 -3.62 42.39 -20.21
C ILE A 117 -4.72 41.33 -20.11
N VAL A 118 -5.57 41.41 -19.08
CA VAL A 118 -6.80 40.61 -18.99
C VAL A 118 -7.91 41.37 -19.72
N ASN A 119 -8.46 40.75 -20.76
CA ASN A 119 -9.51 41.34 -21.61
C ASN A 119 -10.94 41.22 -21.06
N ASN A 120 -11.14 40.76 -19.82
CA ASN A 120 -12.46 40.76 -19.18
C ASN A 120 -12.34 41.34 -17.77
N LYS A 121 -12.74 42.60 -17.60
CA LYS A 121 -13.10 43.11 -16.26
C LYS A 121 -14.31 42.29 -15.79
N PRO A 122 -14.26 41.60 -14.65
CA PRO A 122 -15.47 41.10 -14.04
C PRO A 122 -16.32 42.30 -13.66
N SER A 123 -17.55 42.37 -14.15
CA SER A 123 -18.63 43.02 -13.42
C SER A 123 -18.65 42.44 -12.01
N THR A 124 -18.56 43.29 -10.99
CA THR A 124 -18.72 43.02 -9.55
C THR A 124 -18.88 41.55 -9.12
N ILE A 125 -17.87 41.01 -8.44
CA ILE A 125 -18.00 39.74 -7.70
C ILE A 125 -18.83 40.02 -6.44
N ASP A 126 -20.07 39.53 -6.42
CA ASP A 126 -21.03 39.76 -5.32
C ASP A 126 -21.43 38.47 -4.58
N ASN A 127 -20.95 37.30 -5.05
CA ASN A 127 -21.20 36.00 -4.42
C ASN A 127 -20.06 35.01 -4.76
N TYR A 128 -20.14 33.77 -4.28
CA TYR A 128 -19.12 32.73 -4.51
C TYR A 128 -19.32 31.90 -5.79
N GLU A 129 -20.29 32.24 -6.64
CA GLU A 129 -20.63 31.44 -7.83
C GLU A 129 -19.50 31.43 -8.87
N PHE A 130 -18.68 32.49 -8.89
CA PHE A 130 -17.51 32.58 -9.77
C PHE A 130 -16.51 31.44 -9.57
N LEU A 131 -16.46 30.79 -8.39
CA LEU A 131 -15.59 29.65 -8.11
C LEU A 131 -15.97 28.41 -8.92
N PHE A 132 -17.19 28.37 -9.49
CA PHE A 132 -17.72 27.27 -10.30
C PHE A 132 -17.63 27.53 -11.80
N GLU A 133 -17.04 28.66 -12.19
CA GLU A 133 -16.89 29.12 -13.56
C GLU A 133 -15.41 29.25 -13.88
N LYS A 134 -15.01 28.89 -15.11
CA LYS A 134 -13.64 29.06 -15.55
C LYS A 134 -13.42 30.54 -15.87
N ASN A 135 -13.15 31.30 -14.84
CA ASN A 135 -12.86 32.72 -14.94
C ASN A 135 -11.35 32.92 -14.77
N ASP A 136 -10.72 33.56 -15.75
CA ASP A 136 -9.31 33.95 -15.68
C ASP A 136 -9.17 35.14 -14.72
N PHE A 137 -9.29 34.88 -13.42
CA PHE A 137 -8.92 35.87 -12.42
C PHE A 137 -7.39 35.90 -12.33
N ASP A 138 -6.79 36.87 -13.02
CA ASP A 138 -5.39 37.23 -12.80
C ASP A 138 -5.32 38.03 -11.51
N PHE A 139 -5.14 37.33 -10.39
CA PHE A 139 -4.77 37.99 -9.14
C PHE A 139 -3.41 38.59 -9.37
N GLN A 140 -3.31 39.92 -9.31
CA GLN A 140 -2.05 40.64 -9.46
C GLN A 140 -1.02 40.10 -8.46
N ASN A 141 -0.26 39.11 -8.89
CA ASN A 141 0.83 38.50 -8.19
C ASN A 141 2.07 38.81 -9.02
N PRO A 142 3.10 39.48 -8.46
CA PRO A 142 4.32 39.80 -9.19
C PRO A 142 5.07 38.59 -9.80
N ASN A 143 4.62 37.35 -9.53
CA ASN A 143 5.28 36.10 -9.93
C ASN A 143 4.39 35.13 -10.75
N GLY A 144 3.26 35.60 -11.31
CA GLY A 144 2.35 34.78 -12.13
C GLY A 144 1.06 34.40 -11.40
N GLY A 145 -0.08 34.48 -12.08
CA GLY A 145 -1.41 34.28 -11.51
C GLY A 145 -1.71 32.81 -11.22
N GLU A 146 -2.24 32.53 -10.02
CA GLU A 146 -2.90 31.26 -9.70
C GLU A 146 -4.42 31.43 -9.85
N TYR A 147 -5.06 30.63 -10.70
CA TYR A 147 -6.51 30.61 -10.85
C TYR A 147 -7.19 30.06 -9.58
N ILE A 148 -8.20 30.77 -9.06
CA ILE A 148 -9.01 30.33 -7.90
C ILE A 148 -10.37 29.85 -8.39
N ASP A 149 -10.39 28.64 -8.92
CA ASP A 149 -11.64 27.96 -9.25
C ASP A 149 -11.63 26.55 -8.67
N LEU A 150 -12.82 25.98 -8.45
CA LEU A 150 -12.95 24.64 -7.89
C LEU A 150 -12.28 23.59 -8.77
N ASN A 151 -12.30 23.75 -10.10
CA ASN A 151 -11.62 22.81 -10.99
C ASN A 151 -10.09 22.79 -10.76
N SER A 152 -9.47 23.94 -10.48
CA SER A 152 -8.05 24.05 -10.09
C SER A 152 -7.77 23.39 -8.73
N ILE A 153 -8.67 23.56 -7.75
CA ILE A 153 -8.54 22.96 -6.42
C ILE A 153 -8.63 21.44 -6.53
N PHE A 154 -9.60 20.92 -7.28
CA PHE A 154 -9.69 19.50 -7.57
C PHE A 154 -8.46 19.00 -8.33
N SER A 155 -7.93 19.76 -9.30
CA SER A 155 -6.67 19.40 -9.98
C SER A 155 -5.53 19.16 -8.99
N ARG A 156 -5.37 20.01 -7.96
CA ARG A 156 -4.33 19.87 -6.93
C ARG A 156 -4.63 18.71 -5.96
N LEU A 157 -5.89 18.51 -5.59
CA LEU A 157 -6.32 17.36 -4.80
C LEU A 157 -6.02 16.03 -5.53
N PHE A 158 -6.17 15.98 -6.85
CA PHE A 158 -5.87 14.78 -7.66
C PHE A 158 -4.38 14.59 -7.99
N SER A 159 -3.59 15.67 -8.01
CA SER A 159 -2.13 15.56 -8.09
C SER A 159 -1.50 15.19 -6.75
N SER A 160 -2.31 15.05 -5.68
CA SER A 160 -1.80 14.65 -4.38
C SER A 160 -1.31 13.21 -4.41
N GLU A 161 -0.14 12.99 -3.82
CA GLU A 161 0.59 11.74 -3.81
C GLU A 161 0.67 11.19 -2.38
N LEU A 162 0.87 9.88 -2.21
CA LEU A 162 1.13 9.35 -0.87
C LEU A 162 2.41 9.99 -0.33
N ASN A 163 2.37 10.45 0.93
CA ASN A 163 3.46 11.16 1.60
C ASN A 163 3.78 12.56 1.05
N ASP A 164 2.90 13.19 0.30
CA ASP A 164 3.03 14.62 -0.01
C ASP A 164 2.77 15.52 1.23
N SER A 165 3.04 16.82 1.08
CA SER A 165 2.86 17.83 2.14
C SER A 165 1.49 17.76 2.82
N PHE A 166 0.42 17.55 2.05
CA PHE A 166 -0.93 17.50 2.59
C PHE A 166 -1.21 16.18 3.33
N ASN A 167 -0.83 15.04 2.74
CA ASN A 167 -0.91 13.73 3.39
C ASN A 167 -0.10 13.71 4.69
N ILE A 168 1.07 14.37 4.73
CA ILE A 168 1.88 14.43 5.94
C ILE A 168 1.16 15.18 7.06
N LEU A 169 0.48 16.29 6.73
CA LEU A 169 -0.32 17.05 7.68
C LEU A 169 -1.57 16.25 8.10
N ASN A 170 -2.21 15.58 7.14
CA ASN A 170 -3.39 14.76 7.34
C ASN A 170 -3.15 13.29 6.95
N PRO A 171 -2.47 12.50 7.79
CA PRO A 171 -2.08 11.12 7.45
C PRO A 171 -3.25 10.15 7.24
N ASN A 172 -4.47 10.55 7.60
CA ASN A 172 -5.69 9.79 7.33
C ASN A 172 -6.28 10.06 5.94
N PHE A 173 -5.87 11.13 5.24
CA PHE A 173 -6.30 11.36 3.86
C PHE A 173 -5.69 10.32 2.93
N ILE A 174 -6.52 9.73 2.09
CA ILE A 174 -6.10 8.78 1.07
C ILE A 174 -6.28 9.46 -0.28
N PRO A 175 -5.22 9.62 -1.09
CA PRO A 175 -5.35 10.24 -2.39
C PRO A 175 -6.30 9.45 -3.30
N PRO A 176 -7.03 10.12 -4.21
CA PRO A 176 -8.11 9.48 -4.96
C PRO A 176 -7.63 8.30 -5.82
N LYS A 177 -6.39 8.37 -6.33
CA LYS A 177 -5.74 7.29 -7.08
C LYS A 177 -5.51 6.00 -6.28
N TRP A 178 -5.77 6.01 -4.97
CA TRP A 178 -5.72 4.86 -4.06
C TRP A 178 -7.10 4.41 -3.56
N LEU A 179 -8.17 5.11 -3.95
CA LEU A 179 -9.55 4.79 -3.59
C LEU A 179 -10.35 4.38 -4.82
N ARG A 180 -11.25 3.41 -4.69
CA ARG A 180 -12.26 3.15 -5.72
C ARG A 180 -13.34 4.24 -5.69
N ALA A 181 -13.82 4.66 -6.86
CA ALA A 181 -14.89 5.67 -6.94
C ALA A 181 -16.19 5.19 -6.25
N LYS A 182 -16.57 3.93 -6.50
CA LYS A 182 -17.70 3.26 -5.85
C LYS A 182 -17.62 3.38 -4.33
N THR A 183 -16.44 3.15 -3.77
CA THR A 183 -16.21 3.19 -2.33
C THR A 183 -16.10 4.61 -1.78
N MET A 184 -15.46 5.52 -2.52
CA MET A 184 -15.38 6.94 -2.17
C MET A 184 -16.78 7.54 -1.97
N SER A 185 -17.74 7.15 -2.80
CA SER A 185 -19.12 7.62 -2.68
C SER A 185 -19.81 7.25 -1.35
N LYS A 186 -19.27 6.26 -0.63
CA LYS A 186 -19.77 5.77 0.66
C LYS A 186 -18.81 6.11 1.83
N ASN A 187 -17.63 6.66 1.56
CA ASN A 187 -16.59 6.90 2.56
C ASN A 187 -16.65 8.32 3.13
N ILE A 188 -17.52 8.52 4.14
CA ILE A 188 -17.79 9.82 4.78
C ILE A 188 -16.51 10.46 5.34
N GLU A 189 -15.58 9.66 5.85
CA GLU A 189 -14.31 10.16 6.42
C GLU A 189 -13.42 10.78 5.34
N GLN A 190 -13.26 10.11 4.19
CA GLN A 190 -12.49 10.65 3.06
C GLN A 190 -13.17 11.85 2.40
N ILE A 191 -14.50 11.86 2.32
CA ILE A 191 -15.27 13.04 1.85
C ILE A 191 -14.98 14.24 2.76
N LYS A 192 -14.99 14.05 4.08
CA LYS A 192 -14.64 15.11 5.04
C LYS A 192 -13.20 15.61 4.84
N HIS A 193 -12.26 14.73 4.50
CA HIS A 193 -10.90 15.16 4.17
C HIS A 193 -10.83 16.00 2.89
N TRP A 194 -11.65 15.70 1.88
CA TRP A 194 -11.78 16.54 0.68
C TRP A 194 -12.41 17.89 1.00
N GLU A 195 -13.49 17.91 1.80
CA GLU A 195 -14.11 19.15 2.30
C GLU A 195 -13.07 20.04 2.99
N ASN A 196 -12.25 19.45 3.88
CA ASN A 196 -11.19 20.15 4.59
C ASN A 196 -10.06 20.64 3.65
N TYR A 197 -9.67 19.85 2.65
CA TYR A 197 -8.68 20.26 1.65
C TYR A 197 -9.16 21.48 0.85
N ILE A 198 -10.38 21.44 0.33
CA ILE A 198 -10.96 22.55 -0.44
C ILE A 198 -11.05 23.79 0.46
N LYS A 199 -11.49 23.63 1.71
CA LYS A 199 -11.54 24.73 2.68
C LYS A 199 -10.15 25.32 2.93
N LEU A 200 -9.13 24.47 3.11
CA LEU A 200 -7.74 24.91 3.29
C LEU A 200 -7.23 25.71 2.09
N GLU A 201 -7.52 25.27 0.86
CA GLU A 201 -7.13 25.97 -0.37
C GLU A 201 -7.83 27.34 -0.48
N LEU A 202 -9.12 27.41 -0.16
CA LEU A 202 -9.87 28.67 -0.18
C LEU A 202 -9.39 29.68 0.87
N LEU A 203 -8.82 29.22 2.00
CA LEU A 203 -8.24 30.06 3.05
C LEU A 203 -6.94 30.78 2.64
N ARG A 204 -6.38 30.50 1.46
CA ARG A 204 -5.27 31.30 0.89
C ARG A 204 -5.71 32.69 0.46
N TYR A 205 -7.01 32.90 0.30
CA TYR A 205 -7.55 34.09 -0.32
C TYR A 205 -8.36 34.90 0.68
N ASP A 206 -8.27 36.21 0.55
CA ASP A 206 -9.21 37.15 1.12
C ASP A 206 -10.28 37.42 0.08
N PHE A 207 -11.55 37.24 0.43
CA PHE A 207 -12.68 37.49 -0.45
C PHE A 207 -13.34 38.86 -0.18
N GLY A 208 -12.68 39.71 0.61
CA GLY A 208 -13.09 41.07 0.86
C GLY A 208 -14.40 41.13 1.62
N GLN A 209 -15.44 41.68 0.97
CA GLN A 209 -16.76 41.87 1.59
C GLN A 209 -17.67 40.63 1.55
N LEU A 210 -17.26 39.55 0.86
CA LEU A 210 -18.07 38.34 0.82
C LEU A 210 -18.12 37.66 2.20
N PRO A 211 -19.27 37.04 2.58
CA PRO A 211 -19.38 36.32 3.84
C PRO A 211 -18.32 35.22 3.95
N GLN A 212 -17.76 34.99 5.14
CA GLN A 212 -16.76 33.92 5.31
C GLN A 212 -17.37 32.55 4.99
N ILE A 213 -16.70 31.79 4.11
CA ILE A 213 -16.98 30.35 3.97
C ILE A 213 -16.47 29.69 5.24
N ASP A 214 -17.30 29.08 6.06
CA ASP A 214 -16.85 28.33 7.24
C ASP A 214 -16.76 26.83 6.95
N ARG A 215 -17.63 26.32 6.08
CA ARG A 215 -17.70 24.90 5.73
C ARG A 215 -17.82 24.72 4.22
N VAL A 216 -17.11 23.72 3.71
CA VAL A 216 -17.34 23.16 2.37
C VAL A 216 -18.08 21.85 2.58
N LYS A 217 -19.14 21.61 1.82
CA LYS A 217 -19.89 20.35 1.85
C LYS A 217 -19.90 19.67 0.50
N ILE A 218 -19.52 18.39 0.50
CA ILE A 218 -19.55 17.53 -0.68
C ILE A 218 -20.61 16.47 -0.45
N PHE A 219 -21.56 16.40 -1.38
CA PHE A 219 -22.62 15.38 -1.37
C PHE A 219 -22.37 14.39 -2.51
N PRO A 220 -21.88 13.17 -2.21
CA PRO A 220 -21.84 12.11 -3.22
C PRO A 220 -23.25 11.75 -3.64
N ILE A 221 -23.48 11.69 -4.95
CA ILE A 221 -24.78 11.35 -5.53
C ILE A 221 -24.77 9.91 -6.02
N LYS A 222 -23.77 9.57 -6.86
CA LYS A 222 -23.57 8.21 -7.38
C LYS A 222 -22.14 8.05 -7.89
N HIS A 223 -21.75 6.82 -8.20
CA HIS A 223 -20.54 6.52 -8.96
C HIS A 223 -20.91 6.14 -10.40
N VAL A 224 -19.92 6.19 -11.28
CA VAL A 224 -19.99 5.75 -12.67
C VAL A 224 -18.82 4.81 -12.92
N GLU A 225 -19.08 3.66 -13.52
CA GLU A 225 -18.06 2.73 -14.02
C GLU A 225 -18.45 2.25 -15.43
N SER A 226 -17.53 2.32 -16.39
CA SER A 226 -17.71 1.79 -17.74
C SER A 226 -16.39 1.28 -18.33
N ILE A 227 -16.47 0.40 -19.34
CA ILE A 227 -15.32 0.00 -20.17
C ILE A 227 -15.63 0.45 -21.60
N GLU A 228 -14.82 1.36 -22.13
CA GLU A 228 -14.99 1.92 -23.48
C GLU A 228 -13.69 1.80 -24.25
N ASN A 229 -13.71 1.17 -25.44
CA ASN A 229 -12.52 0.93 -26.27
C ASN A 229 -11.35 0.27 -25.48
N GLY A 230 -11.70 -0.66 -24.58
CA GLY A 230 -10.74 -1.33 -23.70
C GLY A 230 -10.24 -0.49 -22.51
N LYS A 231 -10.61 0.79 -22.40
CA LYS A 231 -10.22 1.65 -21.27
C LYS A 231 -11.32 1.65 -20.21
N PHE A 232 -10.94 1.31 -18.98
CA PHE A 232 -11.83 1.43 -17.84
C PHE A 232 -11.94 2.90 -17.40
N LYS A 233 -13.17 3.35 -17.22
CA LYS A 233 -13.56 4.68 -16.81
C LYS A 233 -14.29 4.58 -15.47
N SER A 234 -13.82 5.29 -14.46
CA SER A 234 -14.43 5.38 -13.14
C SER A 234 -14.38 6.80 -12.58
N ALA A 235 -15.53 7.24 -12.05
CA ALA A 235 -15.74 8.58 -11.52
C ALA A 235 -16.81 8.59 -10.43
N ILE A 236 -16.83 9.65 -9.64
CA ILE A 236 -17.95 9.98 -8.74
C ILE A 236 -18.70 11.19 -9.26
N ILE A 237 -20.01 11.22 -9.03
CA ILE A 237 -20.84 12.41 -9.25
C ILE A 237 -21.15 13.00 -7.88
N ILE A 238 -20.86 14.28 -7.71
CA ILE A 238 -21.02 15.02 -6.46
C ILE A 238 -21.83 16.30 -6.67
N LYS A 239 -22.33 16.86 -5.57
CA LYS A 239 -22.67 18.28 -5.43
C LYS A 239 -21.73 18.93 -4.44
N ILE A 240 -21.53 20.25 -4.58
CA ILE A 240 -20.69 21.04 -3.67
C ILE A 240 -21.50 22.22 -3.17
N ASP A 241 -21.42 22.47 -1.86
CA ASP A 241 -21.99 23.63 -1.20
C ASP A 241 -20.93 24.37 -0.39
N LEU A 242 -21.04 25.69 -0.34
CA LEU A 242 -20.20 26.58 0.45
C LEU A 242 -21.10 27.21 1.51
N GLN A 243 -20.80 26.97 2.79
CA GLN A 243 -21.69 27.30 3.90
C GLN A 243 -21.02 28.19 4.92
N ASP A 244 -21.81 29.03 5.58
CA ASP A 244 -21.39 29.79 6.76
C ASP A 244 -21.38 28.94 8.05
N LYS A 245 -21.00 29.58 9.16
CA LYS A 245 -20.98 28.99 10.51
C LYS A 245 -22.30 28.40 10.96
N ASP A 246 -23.43 28.91 10.45
CA ASP A 246 -24.78 28.49 10.82
C ASP A 246 -25.31 27.41 9.85
N GLY A 247 -24.66 27.24 8.71
CA GLY A 247 -24.92 26.17 7.74
C GLY A 247 -25.73 26.63 6.56
N LYS A 248 -25.90 27.95 6.44
CA LYS A 248 -26.61 28.57 5.34
C LYS A 248 -25.70 28.59 4.11
N SER A 249 -26.27 28.20 2.98
CA SER A 249 -25.62 28.23 1.67
C SER A 249 -25.23 29.66 1.29
N LEU A 250 -23.98 29.84 0.88
CA LEU A 250 -23.39 31.08 0.37
C LEU A 250 -23.41 31.16 -1.17
N ILE A 251 -23.96 30.12 -1.80
CA ILE A 251 -24.19 30.05 -3.25
C ILE A 251 -25.68 29.82 -3.53
N SER A 252 -26.13 30.19 -4.74
CA SER A 252 -27.52 29.96 -5.12
C SER A 252 -27.84 28.48 -5.32
N GLU A 253 -29.14 28.19 -5.33
CA GLU A 253 -29.65 26.86 -5.58
C GLU A 253 -29.19 26.27 -6.92
N LYS A 254 -29.01 27.12 -7.95
CA LYS A 254 -28.49 26.73 -9.26
C LYS A 254 -27.16 25.99 -9.13
N TYR A 255 -26.19 26.55 -8.39
CA TYR A 255 -24.86 25.95 -8.22
C TYR A 255 -24.87 24.85 -7.15
N ARG A 256 -25.61 25.04 -6.05
CA ARG A 256 -25.73 24.05 -4.97
C ARG A 256 -26.31 22.72 -5.46
N ASN A 257 -27.30 22.77 -6.36
CA ASN A 257 -27.94 21.57 -6.91
C ASN A 257 -27.25 21.02 -8.15
N GLN A 258 -26.24 21.72 -8.68
CA GLN A 258 -25.49 21.29 -9.86
C GLN A 258 -24.74 19.99 -9.56
N HIS A 259 -24.90 19.02 -10.46
CA HIS A 259 -24.13 17.79 -10.42
C HIS A 259 -22.80 17.98 -11.17
N TYR A 260 -21.74 17.48 -10.55
CA TYR A 260 -20.39 17.49 -11.10
C TYR A 260 -19.84 16.08 -11.14
N LEU A 261 -19.35 15.67 -12.30
CA LEU A 261 -18.55 14.48 -12.47
C LEU A 261 -17.10 14.81 -12.12
N VAL A 262 -16.56 14.04 -11.20
CA VAL A 262 -15.18 14.15 -10.74
C VAL A 262 -14.33 13.16 -11.53
N GLY A 263 -13.65 13.66 -12.54
CA GLY A 263 -12.95 12.87 -13.55
C GLY A 263 -12.11 13.77 -14.43
N LYS A 264 -11.16 13.21 -15.18
CA LYS A 264 -10.23 14.02 -15.98
C LYS A 264 -10.62 14.07 -17.45
N ASN A 265 -10.79 15.29 -17.96
CA ASN A 265 -10.89 15.60 -19.38
C ASN A 265 -9.99 16.81 -19.71
N GLN A 266 -8.87 16.57 -20.41
CA GLN A 266 -7.84 17.59 -20.64
C GLN A 266 -7.38 18.20 -19.29
N ASN A 267 -7.64 19.49 -19.07
CA ASN A 267 -7.32 20.22 -17.83
C ASN A 267 -8.53 20.39 -16.89
N GLN A 268 -9.64 19.68 -17.15
CA GLN A 268 -10.82 19.67 -16.30
C GLN A 268 -10.85 18.42 -15.42
N TYR A 269 -11.04 18.62 -14.12
CA TYR A 269 -11.17 17.63 -13.05
C TYR A 269 -12.57 17.65 -12.41
N LEU A 270 -13.31 18.76 -12.59
CA LEU A 270 -14.69 18.93 -12.15
C LEU A 270 -15.57 19.30 -13.34
N ILE A 271 -16.27 18.31 -13.89
CA ILE A 271 -17.00 18.42 -15.17
C ILE A 271 -18.50 18.54 -14.86
N LYS A 272 -19.15 19.62 -15.31
CA LYS A 272 -20.61 19.78 -15.16
C LYS A 272 -21.34 18.65 -15.89
N THR A 273 -22.17 17.90 -15.17
CA THR A 273 -23.03 16.88 -15.79
C THR A 273 -24.33 17.52 -16.20
N GLU A 274 -24.44 17.88 -17.48
CA GLU A 274 -25.73 17.98 -18.15
C GLU A 274 -26.06 16.60 -18.72
N LEU A 275 -27.35 16.26 -18.81
CA LEU A 275 -27.96 14.91 -18.78
C LEU A 275 -27.32 13.77 -19.62
N ASP A 276 -26.35 14.00 -20.51
CA ASP A 276 -25.73 12.96 -21.38
C ASP A 276 -24.19 12.95 -21.48
N ASN A 277 -23.44 13.65 -20.63
CA ASN A 277 -21.96 13.77 -20.80
C ASN A 277 -21.08 12.73 -20.10
N VAL A 278 -21.63 11.61 -19.62
CA VAL A 278 -20.85 10.55 -18.95
C VAL A 278 -19.77 9.94 -19.88
N ALA A 279 -19.99 9.95 -21.20
CA ALA A 279 -19.06 9.41 -22.19
C ALA A 279 -17.77 10.26 -22.41
N LYS A 280 -17.74 11.52 -21.98
CA LYS A 280 -16.73 12.51 -22.42
C LYS A 280 -15.44 12.59 -21.59
N TYR A 281 -15.35 11.96 -20.42
CA TYR A 281 -14.10 12.00 -19.65
C TYR A 281 -13.10 10.96 -20.15
N ASN A 282 -11.83 11.37 -20.28
CA ASN A 282 -10.79 10.63 -20.99
C ASN A 282 -10.04 9.65 -20.09
N SER A 283 -10.01 9.88 -18.78
CA SER A 283 -9.25 9.04 -17.83
C SER A 283 -9.86 9.00 -16.43
N SER A 284 -9.87 7.80 -15.83
CA SER A 284 -10.17 7.57 -14.42
C SER A 284 -9.13 8.25 -13.52
N LEU A 285 -9.60 8.98 -12.50
CA LEU A 285 -8.75 9.55 -11.45
C LEU A 285 -8.68 8.65 -10.20
N PHE A 286 -9.61 7.71 -10.10
CA PHE A 286 -9.72 6.77 -9.00
C PHE A 286 -8.93 5.49 -9.25
N LYS A 287 -8.55 4.80 -8.17
CA LYS A 287 -7.91 3.50 -8.28
C LYS A 287 -8.83 2.55 -9.04
N ASN A 288 -8.28 1.95 -10.07
CA ASN A 288 -8.98 0.93 -10.81
C ASN A 288 -8.55 -0.43 -10.29
N TYR A 289 -9.43 -1.07 -9.53
CA TYR A 289 -9.27 -2.47 -9.20
C TYR A 289 -9.86 -3.39 -10.30
N ASN A 290 -10.59 -2.88 -11.30
CA ASN A 290 -11.37 -3.64 -12.28
C ASN A 290 -10.86 -3.65 -13.76
N SER A 291 -9.67 -3.12 -14.07
CA SER A 291 -9.01 -3.19 -15.39
C SER A 291 -8.47 -4.59 -15.71
N VAL A 292 -8.91 -5.09 -16.87
CA VAL A 292 -8.50 -6.37 -17.49
C VAL A 292 -7.10 -6.27 -18.15
N ILE A 293 -6.56 -5.07 -18.34
CA ILE A 293 -5.44 -4.81 -19.27
C ILE A 293 -4.12 -4.49 -18.56
N ASP A 294 -4.15 -4.05 -17.29
CA ASP A 294 -2.94 -3.67 -16.55
C ASP A 294 -2.83 -4.40 -15.21
N PHE A 295 -2.06 -5.48 -15.18
CA PHE A 295 -1.85 -6.30 -13.98
C PHE A 295 -1.13 -5.56 -12.85
N ASN A 296 -0.25 -4.60 -13.15
CA ASN A 296 0.54 -3.91 -12.13
C ASN A 296 -0.34 -3.00 -11.25
N ASN A 297 -1.60 -2.77 -11.63
CA ASN A 297 -2.51 -1.84 -10.96
C ASN A 297 -3.84 -2.45 -10.51
N THR A 298 -4.09 -3.76 -10.70
CA THR A 298 -5.50 -4.19 -10.76
C THR A 298 -5.82 -5.59 -10.21
N LEU A 299 -6.63 -5.64 -9.15
CA LEU A 299 -7.29 -6.83 -8.59
C LEU A 299 -8.81 -6.60 -8.67
N ASN A 300 -9.55 -7.25 -9.60
CA ASN A 300 -10.96 -6.94 -9.96
C ASN A 300 -11.97 -7.25 -8.86
N ILE A 301 -11.88 -6.52 -7.75
CA ILE A 301 -12.77 -6.63 -6.60
C ILE A 301 -14.03 -5.80 -6.88
N ASP A 302 -15.02 -6.47 -7.49
CA ASP A 302 -16.41 -6.02 -7.41
C ASP A 302 -16.96 -6.34 -6.01
N ASP A 303 -16.56 -5.51 -5.06
CA ASP A 303 -17.07 -5.45 -3.70
C ASP A 303 -17.50 -4.01 -3.42
N ASP A 304 -18.72 -3.85 -2.95
CA ASP A 304 -19.36 -2.57 -2.65
C ASP A 304 -18.91 -1.95 -1.35
N GLU A 305 -18.17 -2.72 -0.54
CA GLU A 305 -17.73 -2.37 0.80
C GLU A 305 -16.42 -1.57 0.79
N LEU A 306 -16.22 -0.78 1.84
CA LEU A 306 -14.96 -0.12 2.12
C LEU A 306 -13.90 -1.16 2.51
N LEU A 307 -12.78 -1.20 1.80
CA LEU A 307 -11.68 -2.10 2.16
C LEU A 307 -10.85 -1.51 3.30
N PHE A 308 -10.14 -2.39 4.01
CA PHE A 308 -9.30 -1.98 5.13
C PHE A 308 -8.21 -0.98 4.74
N ASN A 309 -7.59 -1.16 3.57
CA ASN A 309 -6.58 -0.23 3.04
C ASN A 309 -7.17 1.13 2.60
N GLU A 310 -8.44 1.16 2.22
CA GLU A 310 -9.21 2.38 1.90
C GLU A 310 -9.76 3.06 3.18
N TYR A 311 -9.63 2.42 4.34
CA TYR A 311 -10.01 2.95 5.66
C TYR A 311 -8.81 3.49 6.45
N ALA A 312 -7.78 2.66 6.66
CA ALA A 312 -6.70 2.96 7.61
C ALA A 312 -5.49 3.71 7.00
N ASN A 313 -5.49 3.93 5.67
CA ASN A 313 -4.35 4.44 4.92
C ASN A 313 -3.05 3.68 5.23
N VAL A 314 -3.07 2.38 4.97
CA VAL A 314 -2.02 1.46 5.41
C VAL A 314 -0.64 1.69 4.75
N TYR A 315 -0.59 2.53 3.72
CA TYR A 315 0.59 2.80 2.92
C TYR A 315 1.37 4.04 3.39
N PHE A 316 0.83 4.82 4.32
CA PHE A 316 1.44 6.06 4.75
C PHE A 316 2.75 5.78 5.52
N GLY A 317 3.84 6.38 5.04
CA GLY A 317 5.18 6.27 5.65
C GLY A 317 5.82 4.88 5.60
N ASP A 318 5.51 4.06 4.58
CA ASP A 318 6.07 2.71 4.40
C ASP A 318 5.95 1.82 5.66
N GLN A 319 4.80 1.89 6.34
CA GLN A 319 4.57 1.15 7.57
C GLN A 319 4.08 -0.27 7.29
N THR A 320 4.85 -1.26 7.73
CA THR A 320 4.41 -2.66 7.76
C THR A 320 3.38 -2.85 8.88
N ILE A 321 2.11 -3.08 8.51
CA ILE A 321 1.01 -3.24 9.48
C ILE A 321 0.90 -4.66 10.02
N LEU A 322 1.07 -5.67 9.18
CA LEU A 322 1.06 -7.07 9.60
C LEU A 322 2.49 -7.49 9.91
N LEU A 323 2.80 -7.68 11.18
CA LEU A 323 4.10 -8.15 11.63
C LEU A 323 4.05 -9.62 12.03
N TYR A 324 5.18 -10.30 11.86
CA TYR A 324 5.44 -11.63 12.39
C TYR A 324 6.54 -11.58 13.45
N LYS A 325 6.18 -11.79 14.72
CA LYS A 325 7.06 -11.59 15.88
C LYS A 325 7.54 -12.88 16.54
N ASN A 326 7.76 -13.94 15.76
CA ASN A 326 8.30 -15.17 16.30
C ASN A 326 9.79 -15.00 16.64
N LYS A 327 10.14 -15.09 17.92
CA LYS A 327 11.53 -14.92 18.40
C LYS A 327 12.49 -16.02 17.93
N LEU A 328 11.98 -17.14 17.44
CA LEU A 328 12.77 -18.26 16.92
C LEU A 328 13.10 -18.09 15.42
N ALA A 329 12.45 -17.15 14.73
CA ALA A 329 12.74 -16.82 13.35
C ALA A 329 14.07 -16.04 13.26
N ILE A 330 14.96 -16.43 12.35
CA ILE A 330 16.21 -15.70 12.09
C ILE A 330 15.86 -14.41 11.31
N ASN A 331 16.70 -13.37 11.31
CA ASN A 331 16.39 -12.10 10.60
C ASN A 331 16.08 -12.26 9.10
N ALA A 332 16.58 -13.31 8.44
CA ALA A 332 16.23 -13.67 7.05
C ALA A 332 14.86 -14.40 6.94
N ASP A 333 14.24 -14.74 8.08
CA ASP A 333 12.94 -15.38 8.21
C ASP A 333 11.84 -14.42 8.71
N GLN A 334 12.09 -13.11 8.66
CA GLN A 334 11.01 -12.15 8.81
C GLN A 334 10.01 -12.37 7.69
N TYR A 335 8.73 -12.44 8.02
CA TYR A 335 7.66 -12.70 7.06
C TYR A 335 7.73 -11.79 5.82
N GLU A 336 8.17 -10.56 6.03
CA GLU A 336 8.43 -9.53 5.05
C GLU A 336 9.45 -9.97 3.97
N ALA A 337 10.43 -10.81 4.32
CA ALA A 337 11.36 -11.43 3.36
C ALA A 337 10.67 -12.44 2.45
N TYR A 338 9.64 -13.13 2.95
CA TYR A 338 8.83 -14.11 2.20
C TYR A 338 7.79 -13.47 1.25
N VAL A 339 7.46 -12.19 1.42
CA VAL A 339 6.47 -11.51 0.57
C VAL A 339 7.05 -10.39 -0.27
N ASN A 340 8.28 -9.95 -0.01
CA ASN A 340 8.93 -8.89 -0.75
C ASN A 340 9.72 -9.44 -1.96
N PRO A 341 9.38 -9.07 -3.21
CA PRO A 341 10.04 -9.54 -4.41
C PRO A 341 11.39 -8.91 -4.71
N THR A 342 11.88 -7.95 -3.91
CA THR A 342 13.31 -7.61 -3.91
C THR A 342 14.14 -8.80 -3.43
N TYR A 343 13.55 -9.72 -2.66
CA TYR A 343 14.16 -10.99 -2.28
C TYR A 343 13.78 -12.08 -3.29
N PRO A 344 14.73 -12.57 -4.10
CA PRO A 344 14.44 -13.52 -5.18
C PRO A 344 14.02 -14.92 -4.71
N TYR A 345 14.15 -15.24 -3.42
CA TYR A 345 14.16 -16.62 -2.94
C TYR A 345 12.88 -17.08 -2.21
N GLU A 346 11.97 -16.18 -1.81
CA GLU A 346 10.97 -16.57 -0.78
C GLU A 346 9.53 -16.19 -1.05
N LYS A 347 9.19 -15.75 -2.27
CA LYS A 347 7.80 -15.36 -2.56
C LYS A 347 6.82 -16.48 -2.18
N LEU A 348 5.88 -16.17 -1.30
CA LEU A 348 4.83 -17.11 -0.88
C LEU A 348 3.74 -17.21 -1.95
N THR A 349 3.14 -18.39 -2.03
CA THR A 349 1.82 -18.56 -2.62
C THR A 349 0.75 -18.16 -1.60
N ALA A 350 -0.46 -17.86 -2.06
CA ALA A 350 -1.54 -17.46 -1.17
C ALA A 350 -1.91 -18.60 -0.20
N ARG A 351 -1.88 -19.86 -0.64
CA ARG A 351 -2.12 -21.00 0.25
C ARG A 351 -1.02 -21.21 1.28
N ALA A 352 0.25 -20.99 0.92
CA ALA A 352 1.35 -21.06 1.88
C ALA A 352 1.18 -20.01 2.97
N PHE A 353 0.84 -18.79 2.58
CA PHE A 353 0.61 -17.73 3.55
C PHE A 353 -0.66 -17.97 4.40
N LEU A 354 -1.76 -18.48 3.82
CA LEU A 354 -2.95 -18.84 4.59
C LEU A 354 -2.65 -19.96 5.61
N TRP A 355 -1.91 -20.99 5.20
CA TRP A 355 -1.48 -22.06 6.09
C TRP A 355 -0.62 -21.52 7.23
N PHE A 356 0.30 -20.60 6.92
CA PHE A 356 1.17 -19.96 7.90
C PHE A 356 0.37 -19.12 8.90
N LEU A 357 -0.57 -18.28 8.43
CA LEU A 357 -1.48 -17.53 9.30
C LEU A 357 -2.35 -18.42 10.19
N ASN A 358 -2.71 -19.63 9.74
CA ASN A 358 -3.49 -20.58 10.53
C ASN A 358 -2.65 -21.26 11.61
N ASN A 359 -1.45 -21.73 11.24
CA ASN A 359 -0.62 -22.55 12.12
C ASN A 359 0.22 -21.74 13.10
N ASP A 360 0.53 -20.47 12.77
CA ASP A 360 1.38 -19.63 13.61
C ASP A 360 0.73 -18.30 14.00
N GLN A 361 -0.60 -18.30 14.08
CA GLN A 361 -1.43 -17.12 14.37
C GLN A 361 -0.97 -16.32 15.59
N LYS A 362 -0.47 -16.99 16.64
CA LYS A 362 -0.05 -16.37 17.90
C LYS A 362 1.08 -15.34 17.75
N TYR A 363 1.86 -15.40 16.67
CA TYR A 363 2.95 -14.45 16.42
C TYR A 363 2.62 -13.41 15.37
N PHE A 364 1.45 -13.48 14.73
CA PHE A 364 0.99 -12.44 13.81
C PHE A 364 0.28 -11.34 14.58
N GLU A 365 0.68 -10.10 14.34
CA GLU A 365 0.10 -8.91 14.98
C GLU A 365 -0.24 -7.87 13.91
N LEU A 366 -1.43 -7.30 14.00
CA LEU A 366 -1.80 -6.10 13.24
C LEU A 366 -1.59 -4.87 14.10
N ILE A 367 -0.62 -4.04 13.72
CA ILE A 367 -0.34 -2.80 14.44
C ILE A 367 -1.30 -1.71 13.98
N VAL A 368 -1.87 -0.98 14.94
CA VAL A 368 -2.56 0.28 14.66
C VAL A 368 -1.51 1.35 14.31
N PRO A 369 -1.53 1.92 13.09
CA PRO A 369 -0.59 2.97 12.68
C PRO A 369 -0.60 4.15 13.64
N GLU A 370 0.55 4.80 13.81
CA GLU A 370 0.69 5.93 14.75
C GLU A 370 -0.33 7.06 14.50
N HIS A 371 -0.71 7.29 13.24
CA HIS A 371 -1.73 8.29 12.86
C HIS A 371 -3.17 7.88 13.17
N ARG A 372 -3.42 6.59 13.43
CA ARG A 372 -4.73 6.04 13.76
C ARG A 372 -4.90 5.78 15.25
N LYS A 373 -3.85 5.74 16.07
CA LYS A 373 -3.91 5.37 17.50
C LYS A 373 -4.84 6.22 18.36
N ASN A 374 -5.16 7.44 17.97
CA ASN A 374 -6.14 8.29 18.66
C ASN A 374 -7.60 7.99 18.29
N ILE A 375 -7.84 7.26 17.19
CA ILE A 375 -9.16 6.88 16.67
C ILE A 375 -9.42 5.40 16.93
N ASP A 376 -8.46 4.57 16.58
CA ASP A 376 -8.52 3.12 16.67
C ASP A 376 -7.76 2.62 17.91
N LEU A 377 -8.31 1.59 18.55
CA LEU A 377 -7.72 0.92 19.70
C LEU A 377 -6.92 -0.31 19.26
N GLU A 378 -7.48 -1.14 18.38
CA GLU A 378 -6.93 -2.44 18.01
C GLU A 378 -7.45 -2.91 16.64
N TYR A 379 -6.61 -3.66 15.91
CA TYR A 379 -6.98 -4.38 14.69
C TYR A 379 -6.80 -5.89 14.89
N LYS A 380 -7.75 -6.71 14.43
CA LYS A 380 -7.73 -8.17 14.55
C LYS A 380 -8.15 -8.87 13.26
N ILE A 381 -7.40 -9.90 12.86
CA ILE A 381 -7.86 -10.83 11.81
C ILE A 381 -8.86 -11.79 12.45
N ILE A 382 -10.13 -11.70 12.06
CA ILE A 382 -11.18 -12.57 12.59
C ILE A 382 -11.50 -13.74 11.65
N ASN A 383 -11.41 -13.53 10.33
CA ASN A 383 -11.55 -14.59 9.34
C ASN A 383 -10.47 -14.48 8.26
N LYS A 384 -10.17 -15.61 7.62
CA LYS A 384 -9.18 -15.71 6.55
C LYS A 384 -9.52 -16.87 5.62
N LYS A 385 -9.54 -16.63 4.31
CA LYS A 385 -9.86 -17.65 3.30
C LYS A 385 -9.21 -17.34 1.96
N ILE A 386 -9.09 -18.38 1.11
CA ILE A 386 -8.80 -18.16 -0.31
C ILE A 386 -10.06 -17.65 -1.00
N ASN A 387 -9.93 -16.53 -1.71
CA ASN A 387 -11.00 -16.00 -2.56
C ASN A 387 -10.71 -16.33 -4.03
N LYS A 388 -11.64 -17.03 -4.66
CA LYS A 388 -11.55 -17.47 -6.06
C LYS A 388 -12.29 -16.55 -7.04
N LYS A 389 -13.14 -15.66 -6.54
CA LYS A 389 -14.08 -14.86 -7.32
C LYS A 389 -13.36 -13.88 -8.26
N TYR A 390 -12.30 -13.23 -7.77
CA TYR A 390 -11.76 -12.02 -8.42
C TYR A 390 -10.55 -12.25 -9.32
N LEU A 391 -9.94 -13.44 -9.27
CA LEU A 391 -8.79 -13.84 -10.10
C LEU A 391 -9.09 -15.13 -10.85
N ASN A 392 -10.21 -15.17 -11.59
CA ASN A 392 -10.55 -16.25 -12.53
C ASN A 392 -10.50 -17.67 -11.96
N ASP A 393 -11.08 -17.86 -10.78
CA ASP A 393 -11.06 -19.13 -10.03
C ASP A 393 -9.64 -19.61 -9.62
N THR A 394 -8.62 -18.74 -9.72
CA THR A 394 -7.29 -19.05 -9.20
C THR A 394 -7.26 -19.07 -7.68
N LEU A 395 -6.29 -19.81 -7.14
CA LEU A 395 -6.04 -19.89 -5.70
C LEU A 395 -5.14 -18.76 -5.21
N SER A 396 -4.91 -17.70 -5.99
CA SER A 396 -3.82 -16.73 -5.76
C SER A 396 -4.18 -15.56 -4.85
N LEU A 397 -5.45 -15.47 -4.41
CA LEU A 397 -5.96 -14.36 -3.60
C LEU A 397 -6.40 -14.84 -2.22
N ILE A 398 -5.96 -14.13 -1.17
CA ILE A 398 -6.50 -14.24 0.17
C ILE A 398 -7.43 -13.06 0.44
N GLU A 399 -8.55 -13.36 1.10
CA GLU A 399 -9.44 -12.41 1.75
C GLU A 399 -9.30 -12.59 3.25
N LEU A 400 -9.02 -11.48 3.95
CA LEU A 400 -9.06 -11.39 5.40
C LEU A 400 -10.21 -10.48 5.83
N ASP A 401 -10.88 -10.86 6.91
CA ASP A 401 -11.80 -9.96 7.61
C ASP A 401 -11.05 -9.34 8.80
N ILE A 402 -10.93 -8.01 8.78
CA ILE A 402 -10.24 -7.22 9.79
C ILE A 402 -11.27 -6.52 10.67
N GLU A 403 -11.38 -6.96 11.91
CA GLU A 403 -12.13 -6.23 12.93
C GLU A 403 -11.30 -5.06 13.44
N VAL A 404 -11.84 -3.85 13.27
CA VAL A 404 -11.32 -2.63 13.86
C VAL A 404 -12.14 -2.30 15.10
N THR A 405 -11.49 -2.27 16.25
CA THR A 405 -12.07 -1.74 17.49
C THR A 405 -11.63 -0.29 17.64
N LYS A 406 -12.60 0.63 17.71
CA LYS A 406 -12.35 2.05 17.93
C LYS A 406 -12.14 2.36 19.41
N ARG A 407 -11.65 3.57 19.71
CA ARG A 407 -11.43 4.05 21.10
C ARG A 407 -12.72 4.14 21.91
N ASP A 408 -13.86 4.33 21.27
CA ASP A 408 -15.20 4.28 21.87
C ASP A 408 -15.74 2.85 22.03
N LEU A 409 -14.90 1.83 21.79
CA LEU A 409 -15.21 0.40 21.81
C LEU A 409 -16.18 -0.07 20.72
N SER A 410 -16.61 0.81 19.80
CA SER A 410 -17.37 0.38 18.64
C SER A 410 -16.50 -0.46 17.72
N LYS A 411 -17.12 -1.44 17.07
CA LYS A 411 -16.44 -2.40 16.19
C LYS A 411 -16.97 -2.32 14.77
N LYS A 412 -16.08 -2.45 13.81
CA LYS A 412 -16.43 -2.58 12.40
C LYS A 412 -15.48 -3.53 11.69
N VAL A 413 -16.05 -4.40 10.86
CA VAL A 413 -15.28 -5.35 10.06
C VAL A 413 -15.04 -4.78 8.68
N TYR A 414 -13.82 -4.90 8.19
CA TYR A 414 -13.40 -4.50 6.85
C TYR A 414 -12.73 -5.68 6.16
N LYS A 415 -13.04 -5.90 4.88
CA LYS A 415 -12.31 -6.87 4.07
C LYS A 415 -10.94 -6.32 3.68
N TRP A 416 -9.95 -7.19 3.68
CA TRP A 416 -8.61 -6.91 3.21
C TRP A 416 -8.18 -8.02 2.26
N TYR A 417 -8.11 -7.66 0.98
CA TYR A 417 -7.72 -8.55 -0.09
C TYR A 417 -6.26 -8.34 -0.44
N SER A 418 -5.54 -9.44 -0.69
CA SER A 418 -4.14 -9.44 -1.13
C SER A 418 -3.31 -8.44 -0.34
N ILE A 419 -2.99 -8.82 0.90
CA ILE A 419 -2.31 -7.97 1.86
C ILE A 419 -1.12 -7.30 1.15
N ASP A 420 -1.26 -6.02 0.83
CA ASP A 420 -0.23 -5.22 0.19
C ASP A 420 0.61 -4.64 1.32
N ILE A 421 1.43 -5.52 1.87
CA ILE A 421 2.04 -5.37 3.21
C ILE A 421 3.14 -4.33 3.20
N ASN A 422 3.73 -4.16 2.02
CA ASN A 422 4.77 -3.20 1.70
C ASN A 422 4.39 -2.59 0.37
N SER A 423 3.71 -1.44 0.40
CA SER A 423 3.53 -0.39 -0.64
C SER A 423 3.33 -0.74 -2.14
N HIS A 424 3.54 -1.98 -2.61
CA HIS A 424 3.95 -2.32 -3.97
C HIS A 424 3.54 -3.73 -4.45
N TYR A 425 2.82 -4.57 -3.70
CA TYR A 425 2.58 -5.96 -4.11
C TYR A 425 1.11 -6.38 -4.05
N HIS A 426 0.55 -6.58 -5.25
CA HIS A 426 -0.86 -6.89 -5.41
C HIS A 426 -1.18 -8.38 -5.55
N THR A 427 -0.20 -9.29 -5.64
CA THR A 427 -0.46 -10.76 -5.73
C THR A 427 0.65 -11.64 -5.18
N PHE A 428 0.24 -12.79 -4.62
CA PHE A 428 1.13 -13.90 -4.26
C PHE A 428 1.70 -14.61 -5.49
N SER A 429 2.75 -15.42 -5.28
CA SER A 429 3.34 -16.23 -6.35
C SER A 429 2.41 -17.31 -6.88
N LYS A 430 2.68 -17.71 -8.13
CA LYS A 430 2.06 -18.89 -8.76
C LYS A 430 2.45 -20.17 -8.04
N TYR A 431 1.56 -21.16 -8.11
CA TYR A 431 1.73 -22.50 -7.62
C TYR A 431 2.51 -23.36 -8.60
N LYS A 432 3.34 -24.25 -8.08
CA LYS A 432 3.92 -25.34 -8.89
C LYS A 432 2.94 -26.50 -9.04
N ILE A 433 2.93 -27.11 -10.22
CA ILE A 433 2.06 -28.26 -10.53
C ILE A 433 2.85 -29.51 -10.94
N THR A 434 4.17 -29.48 -10.78
CA THR A 434 5.10 -30.57 -11.08
C THR A 434 6.00 -30.86 -9.87
N PRO A 435 6.32 -32.13 -9.60
CA PRO A 435 7.20 -32.51 -8.50
C PRO A 435 8.65 -32.26 -8.88
N ASP A 436 9.13 -31.05 -8.65
CA ASP A 436 10.50 -30.61 -8.95
C ASP A 436 11.08 -29.73 -7.85
N LEU A 437 12.40 -29.49 -7.86
CA LEU A 437 13.07 -28.57 -6.93
C LEU A 437 13.51 -27.25 -7.59
N ASN A 438 13.14 -26.96 -8.84
CA ASN A 438 13.53 -25.71 -9.51
C ASN A 438 12.55 -24.58 -9.18
N TRP A 439 12.95 -23.64 -8.33
CA TRP A 439 12.11 -22.51 -7.92
C TRP A 439 11.90 -21.43 -8.99
N PHE A 440 12.57 -21.53 -10.15
CA PHE A 440 12.71 -20.41 -11.09
C PHE A 440 11.97 -20.52 -12.42
N ASP A 441 11.34 -21.66 -12.75
CA ASP A 441 10.12 -21.79 -13.60
C ASP A 441 10.00 -23.22 -14.15
N GLN A 442 8.80 -23.78 -13.99
CA GLN A 442 8.28 -24.98 -14.67
C GLN A 442 6.84 -24.67 -15.09
N GLU A 443 6.04 -25.69 -15.47
CA GLU A 443 4.60 -25.49 -15.55
C GLU A 443 4.06 -24.97 -14.21
N THR A 444 3.50 -23.77 -14.20
CA THR A 444 2.94 -23.12 -13.01
C THR A 444 1.46 -22.84 -13.18
N TYR A 445 0.72 -22.89 -12.07
CA TYR A 445 -0.68 -22.53 -11.98
C TYR A 445 -0.84 -21.24 -11.17
N GLY A 446 -1.64 -20.32 -11.65
CA GLY A 446 -1.96 -19.10 -10.94
C GLY A 446 -2.45 -18.05 -11.92
N TRP A 447 -2.58 -16.82 -11.44
CA TRP A 447 -3.06 -15.73 -12.28
C TRP A 447 -2.09 -15.45 -13.44
N ILE A 448 -2.63 -15.28 -14.65
CA ILE A 448 -1.90 -14.90 -15.87
C ILE A 448 -2.46 -13.56 -16.35
N SER A 449 -1.59 -12.59 -16.58
CA SER A 449 -1.97 -11.26 -17.09
C SER A 449 -2.64 -11.37 -18.47
N GLY A 450 -3.71 -10.60 -18.69
CA GLY A 450 -4.41 -10.53 -19.98
C GLY A 450 -5.48 -11.59 -20.20
N VAL A 451 -5.73 -12.48 -19.22
CA VAL A 451 -6.87 -13.41 -19.24
C VAL A 451 -8.17 -12.64 -19.01
N LYS A 452 -9.21 -12.90 -19.81
CA LYS A 452 -10.51 -12.22 -19.67
C LYS A 452 -11.18 -12.66 -18.37
N TYR A 453 -11.81 -11.78 -17.60
CA TYR A 453 -12.45 -12.09 -16.31
C TYR A 453 -13.42 -13.30 -16.32
N ASN A 454 -14.13 -13.53 -17.44
CA ASN A 454 -15.07 -14.65 -17.57
C ASN A 454 -14.38 -16.00 -17.88
N GLU A 455 -13.09 -15.99 -18.22
CA GLU A 455 -12.33 -17.17 -18.60
C GLU A 455 -11.82 -17.87 -17.33
N LYS A 456 -12.54 -18.89 -16.87
CA LYS A 456 -12.15 -19.64 -15.68
C LYS A 456 -10.84 -20.40 -15.91
N THR A 457 -9.80 -20.05 -15.16
CA THR A 457 -8.56 -20.84 -15.06
C THR A 457 -8.70 -21.85 -13.93
N LEU A 458 -9.48 -22.90 -14.15
CA LEU A 458 -9.50 -24.05 -13.24
C LEU A 458 -8.15 -24.79 -13.30
N PRO A 459 -7.67 -25.36 -12.18
CA PRO A 459 -6.45 -26.14 -12.19
C PRO A 459 -6.71 -27.47 -12.91
N ASN A 460 -6.32 -27.55 -14.19
CA ASN A 460 -6.38 -28.81 -14.94
C ASN A 460 -5.30 -29.81 -14.51
N LYS A 461 -4.30 -29.35 -13.76
CA LYS A 461 -3.15 -30.13 -13.28
C LYS A 461 -2.87 -29.80 -11.81
N VAL A 462 -2.61 -30.85 -11.02
CA VAL A 462 -2.20 -30.85 -9.60
C VAL A 462 -1.18 -31.97 -9.41
N ILE A 463 -0.37 -31.91 -8.35
CA ILE A 463 0.57 -32.98 -8.00
C ILE A 463 -0.14 -33.96 -7.07
N SER A 464 -0.05 -35.27 -7.36
CA SER A 464 -0.54 -36.31 -6.45
C SER A 464 0.21 -36.25 -5.11
N ALA A 465 -0.51 -36.31 -4.00
CA ALA A 465 0.06 -36.32 -2.65
C ALA A 465 1.08 -37.44 -2.46
N ASN A 466 0.80 -38.66 -2.93
CA ASN A 466 1.74 -39.77 -2.87
C ASN A 466 3.00 -39.51 -3.71
N GLU A 467 2.84 -38.97 -4.91
CA GLU A 467 3.98 -38.66 -5.78
C GLU A 467 4.89 -37.57 -5.18
N PHE A 468 4.29 -36.50 -4.65
CA PHE A 468 5.02 -35.44 -3.96
C PHE A 468 5.76 -35.97 -2.74
N TYR A 469 5.09 -36.83 -1.95
CA TYR A 469 5.65 -37.46 -0.75
C TYR A 469 6.92 -38.25 -1.09
N GLU A 470 6.88 -39.09 -2.12
CA GLU A 470 8.01 -39.93 -2.51
C GLU A 470 9.17 -39.14 -3.13
N LYS A 471 8.85 -38.16 -3.99
CA LYS A 471 9.87 -37.50 -4.84
C LYS A 471 10.49 -36.25 -4.22
N ILE A 472 9.76 -35.53 -3.37
CA ILE A 472 10.14 -34.16 -2.97
C ILE A 472 10.33 -33.98 -1.46
N LEU A 473 9.55 -34.69 -0.63
CA LEU A 473 9.49 -34.44 0.82
C LEU A 473 10.87 -34.48 1.52
N LEU A 474 11.65 -35.55 1.33
CA LEU A 474 12.94 -35.72 2.02
C LEU A 474 13.94 -34.60 1.70
N LYS A 475 13.92 -34.11 0.45
CA LYS A 475 14.77 -33.02 0.00
C LYS A 475 14.33 -31.69 0.64
N LEU A 476 13.03 -31.41 0.71
CA LEU A 476 12.52 -30.23 1.40
C LEU A 476 12.84 -30.24 2.90
N LEU A 477 12.70 -31.39 3.56
CA LEU A 477 13.09 -31.58 4.96
C LEU A 477 14.59 -31.28 5.16
N SER A 478 15.45 -31.83 4.29
CA SER A 478 16.90 -31.60 4.34
C SER A 478 17.25 -30.13 4.14
N LEU A 479 16.58 -29.44 3.19
CA LEU A 479 16.74 -28.00 2.98
C LEU A 479 16.35 -27.18 4.21
N GLN A 480 15.25 -27.52 4.90
CA GLN A 480 14.87 -26.79 6.12
C GLN A 480 15.86 -27.04 7.25
N LEU A 481 16.41 -28.25 7.34
CA LEU A 481 17.41 -28.56 8.35
C LEU A 481 18.65 -27.69 8.23
N TYR A 482 19.12 -27.43 7.01
CA TYR A 482 20.22 -26.49 6.79
C TYR A 482 19.98 -25.10 7.35
N LYS A 483 18.73 -24.61 7.29
CA LYS A 483 18.36 -23.29 7.81
C LYS A 483 18.38 -23.25 9.35
N ILE A 484 18.22 -24.39 10.02
CA ILE A 484 18.03 -24.44 11.49
C ILE A 484 19.15 -25.16 12.25
N ASN A 485 19.96 -26.01 11.63
CA ASN A 485 20.91 -26.90 12.31
C ASN A 485 21.96 -26.19 13.19
N SER A 486 22.22 -24.91 12.92
CA SER A 486 23.18 -24.08 13.64
C SER A 486 22.49 -23.02 14.51
N ASN A 487 21.17 -23.02 14.60
CA ASN A 487 20.41 -22.08 15.41
C ASN A 487 20.48 -22.48 16.90
N LEU A 488 21.37 -21.80 17.61
CA LEU A 488 21.62 -22.02 19.04
C LEU A 488 20.37 -21.87 19.92
N SER A 489 19.40 -21.06 19.51
CA SER A 489 18.16 -20.83 20.29
C SER A 489 17.21 -22.04 20.28
N ILE A 490 17.35 -22.91 19.27
CA ILE A 490 16.57 -24.14 19.11
C ILE A 490 17.20 -25.29 19.89
N PHE A 491 18.54 -25.41 19.88
CA PHE A 491 19.27 -26.56 20.42
C PHE A 491 20.04 -26.24 21.71
N ASP A 492 19.42 -25.49 22.64
CA ASP A 492 19.95 -25.21 23.98
C ASP A 492 21.41 -24.69 24.00
N ASN A 493 21.68 -23.67 23.19
CA ASN A 493 23.01 -23.07 22.98
C ASN A 493 24.07 -24.01 22.38
N LYS A 494 23.65 -25.04 21.65
CA LYS A 494 24.52 -25.93 20.88
C LYS A 494 24.13 -25.90 19.40
N ILE A 495 25.00 -26.40 18.54
CA ILE A 495 24.63 -26.81 17.18
C ILE A 495 24.03 -28.23 17.23
N MET A 496 23.21 -28.58 16.24
CA MET A 496 22.53 -29.88 16.16
C MET A 496 23.50 -31.06 16.21
N ALA A 497 24.66 -30.96 15.56
CA ALA A 497 25.69 -32.01 15.57
C ALA A 497 26.20 -32.34 16.98
N ASN A 498 26.01 -31.45 17.96
CA ASN A 498 26.37 -31.64 19.37
C ASN A 498 25.13 -31.87 20.26
N TYR A 499 23.95 -31.97 19.68
CA TYR A 499 22.67 -32.15 20.36
C TYR A 499 22.24 -33.62 20.31
N GLU A 500 21.74 -34.16 21.40
CA GLU A 500 21.39 -35.58 21.49
C GLU A 500 20.00 -35.86 20.90
N ALA A 501 19.88 -36.89 20.08
CA ALA A 501 18.63 -37.20 19.36
C ALA A 501 17.43 -37.41 20.30
N HIS A 502 17.63 -38.01 21.47
CA HIS A 502 16.54 -38.22 22.43
C HIS A 502 16.01 -36.91 23.04
N LEU A 503 16.85 -35.87 23.15
CA LEU A 503 16.43 -34.55 23.61
C LEU A 503 15.57 -33.85 22.54
N ALA A 504 15.84 -34.14 21.26
CA ALA A 504 15.07 -33.59 20.15
C ALA A 504 13.61 -34.05 20.17
N LEU A 505 13.32 -35.27 20.66
CA LEU A 505 11.96 -35.83 20.75
C LEU A 505 10.97 -34.96 21.52
N ASN A 506 11.44 -34.18 22.49
CA ASN A 506 10.60 -33.33 23.33
C ASN A 506 10.85 -31.84 23.08
N ASN A 507 11.64 -31.49 22.07
CA ASN A 507 12.02 -30.11 21.79
C ASN A 507 10.92 -29.41 20.97
N THR A 508 9.98 -28.78 21.67
CA THR A 508 8.86 -28.09 21.04
C THR A 508 9.29 -26.95 20.10
N LYS A 509 10.40 -26.26 20.38
CA LYS A 509 10.95 -25.21 19.50
C LYS A 509 11.39 -25.79 18.17
N LEU A 510 12.12 -26.90 18.19
CA LEU A 510 12.54 -27.61 16.99
C LEU A 510 11.33 -28.07 16.18
N HIS A 511 10.35 -28.66 16.85
CA HIS A 511 9.15 -29.19 16.20
C HIS A 511 8.34 -28.08 15.51
N GLU A 512 8.13 -26.96 16.20
CA GLU A 512 7.45 -25.78 15.68
C GLU A 512 8.19 -25.22 14.47
N GLN A 513 9.50 -25.01 14.57
CA GLN A 513 10.29 -24.45 13.48
C GLN A 513 10.36 -25.36 12.25
N LEU A 514 10.53 -26.67 12.44
CA LEU A 514 10.55 -27.62 11.33
C LEU A 514 9.19 -27.69 10.65
N LYS A 515 8.08 -27.79 11.41
CA LYS A 515 6.73 -27.83 10.84
C LYS A 515 6.43 -26.54 10.07
N THR A 516 6.66 -25.38 10.66
CA THR A 516 6.37 -24.07 10.04
C THR A 516 7.14 -23.89 8.74
N LYS A 517 8.46 -24.13 8.76
CA LYS A 517 9.31 -23.96 7.57
C LYS A 517 8.97 -24.98 6.46
N LEU A 518 8.71 -26.23 6.83
CA LEU A 518 8.31 -27.25 5.87
C LEU A 518 6.95 -26.92 5.24
N GLY A 519 5.97 -26.47 6.03
CA GLY A 519 4.66 -26.09 5.53
C GLY A 519 4.73 -24.91 4.56
N ILE A 520 5.51 -23.87 4.86
CA ILE A 520 5.73 -22.75 3.94
C ILE A 520 6.20 -23.23 2.56
N ASP A 521 7.13 -24.19 2.51
CA ASP A 521 7.66 -24.70 1.23
C ASP A 521 6.74 -25.69 0.53
N ILE A 522 6.10 -26.62 1.25
CA ILE A 522 5.17 -27.58 0.65
C ILE A 522 3.98 -26.86 -0.01
N PHE A 523 3.45 -25.82 0.62
CA PHE A 523 2.29 -25.10 0.10
C PHE A 523 2.61 -24.15 -1.08
N LYS A 524 3.88 -24.07 -1.51
CA LYS A 524 4.23 -23.51 -2.83
C LYS A 524 3.72 -24.39 -3.98
N TYR A 525 3.46 -25.67 -3.70
CA TYR A 525 2.95 -26.63 -4.66
C TYR A 525 1.43 -26.82 -4.54
N LEU A 526 0.80 -27.16 -5.66
CA LEU A 526 -0.61 -27.52 -5.71
C LEU A 526 -0.77 -29.04 -5.53
N VAL A 527 -0.57 -29.50 -4.29
CA VAL A 527 -0.68 -30.92 -3.91
C VAL A 527 -2.15 -31.28 -3.60
N ALA A 528 -2.62 -32.42 -4.12
CA ALA A 528 -3.98 -32.91 -3.97
C ALA A 528 -4.06 -34.43 -3.82
N ASP A 529 -5.23 -34.95 -3.45
CA ASP A 529 -5.54 -36.36 -3.52
C ASP A 529 -5.40 -36.89 -4.97
N GLU A 530 -4.94 -38.13 -5.09
CA GLU A 530 -4.72 -38.78 -6.38
C GLU A 530 -6.03 -39.08 -7.13
N LYS A 531 -7.10 -39.39 -6.39
CA LYS A 531 -8.42 -39.74 -6.93
C LYS A 531 -9.32 -38.52 -7.06
N ASP A 532 -9.24 -37.57 -6.13
CA ASP A 532 -9.98 -36.30 -6.16
C ASP A 532 -9.05 -35.08 -6.15
N LYS A 533 -8.74 -34.58 -7.35
CA LYS A 533 -7.89 -33.40 -7.55
C LYS A 533 -8.43 -32.11 -6.92
N THR A 534 -9.69 -32.08 -6.50
CA THR A 534 -10.28 -30.94 -5.78
C THR A 534 -10.00 -30.99 -4.28
N ASN A 535 -9.66 -32.17 -3.75
CA ASN A 535 -9.27 -32.37 -2.37
C ASN A 535 -7.79 -32.04 -2.16
N LEU A 536 -7.51 -30.75 -1.96
CA LEU A 536 -6.16 -30.23 -1.81
C LEU A 536 -5.58 -30.46 -0.41
N LEU A 537 -4.25 -30.53 -0.32
CA LEU A 537 -3.50 -30.50 0.94
C LEU A 537 -3.92 -29.31 1.82
N TYR A 538 -4.25 -29.54 3.08
CA TYR A 538 -4.71 -28.50 3.99
C TYR A 538 -3.81 -28.35 5.22
N ASP A 539 -3.21 -29.42 5.71
CA ASP A 539 -2.19 -29.37 6.77
C ASP A 539 -1.15 -30.49 6.61
N ILE A 540 -0.07 -30.39 7.37
CA ILE A 540 0.94 -31.44 7.51
C ILE A 540 1.06 -31.84 8.98
N GLU A 541 1.25 -33.13 9.23
CA GLU A 541 1.54 -33.66 10.56
C GLU A 541 2.94 -34.25 10.56
N ILE A 542 3.75 -33.94 11.58
CA ILE A 542 5.05 -34.56 11.80
C ILE A 542 4.99 -35.27 13.15
N LYS A 543 5.01 -36.60 13.12
CA LYS A 543 5.05 -37.45 14.31
C LYS A 543 6.49 -37.85 14.60
N TYR A 544 6.90 -37.67 15.86
CA TYR A 544 8.22 -38.04 16.34
C TYR A 544 8.10 -39.41 17.01
N ILE A 545 8.56 -40.46 16.33
CA ILE A 545 8.32 -41.85 16.71
C ILE A 545 9.28 -42.29 17.82
N GLY A 546 10.54 -41.86 17.74
CA GLY A 546 11.56 -42.27 18.71
C GLY A 546 12.97 -42.07 18.17
N VAL A 547 13.97 -42.44 18.98
CA VAL A 547 15.36 -42.54 18.50
C VAL A 547 15.48 -43.80 17.64
N GLY A 548 16.20 -43.70 16.53
CA GLY A 548 16.51 -44.83 15.67
C GLY A 548 17.47 -45.83 16.33
N GLU A 549 17.57 -47.02 15.74
CA GLU A 549 18.57 -48.02 16.16
C GLU A 549 20.01 -47.52 15.94
N GLU A 550 20.20 -46.70 14.92
CA GLU A 550 21.47 -46.07 14.59
C GLU A 550 21.75 -44.87 15.53
N PRO A 551 22.98 -44.75 16.08
CA PRO A 551 23.36 -43.62 16.92
C PRO A 551 23.12 -42.27 16.23
N GLY A 552 22.60 -41.29 16.99
CA GLY A 552 22.34 -39.94 16.48
C GLY A 552 21.21 -39.85 15.43
N VAL A 553 20.34 -40.86 15.31
CA VAL A 553 19.21 -40.85 14.37
C VAL A 553 17.88 -40.67 15.10
N LEU A 554 17.00 -39.85 14.53
CA LEU A 554 15.64 -39.65 14.98
C LEU A 554 14.66 -40.22 13.94
N ASN A 555 13.70 -41.02 14.38
CA ASN A 555 12.64 -41.55 13.51
C ASN A 555 11.41 -40.65 13.56
N ILE A 556 10.98 -40.18 12.40
CA ILE A 556 9.76 -39.38 12.25
C ILE A 556 8.83 -40.01 11.21
N GLN A 557 7.56 -39.62 11.24
CA GLN A 557 6.58 -39.88 10.18
C GLN A 557 5.94 -38.57 9.79
N VAL A 558 5.67 -38.37 8.51
CA VAL A 558 4.99 -37.19 8.00
C VAL A 558 3.68 -37.61 7.34
N ASP A 559 2.60 -36.91 7.64
CA ASP A 559 1.31 -37.11 6.98
C ASP A 559 0.84 -35.81 6.32
N PHE A 560 0.13 -35.97 5.20
CA PHE A 560 -0.47 -34.91 4.41
C PHE A 560 -1.98 -34.96 4.63
N LEU A 561 -2.54 -33.91 5.23
CA LEU A 561 -3.92 -33.91 5.71
C LEU A 561 -4.82 -33.02 4.86
N ASP A 562 -6.04 -33.47 4.63
CA ASP A 562 -7.11 -32.68 4.02
C ASP A 562 -7.76 -31.71 5.01
N LYS A 563 -8.73 -30.91 4.53
CA LYS A 563 -9.49 -29.95 5.36
C LYS A 563 -10.25 -30.58 6.53
N ASN A 564 -10.49 -31.88 6.49
CA ASN A 564 -11.18 -32.67 7.51
C ASN A 564 -10.22 -33.48 8.38
N LYS A 565 -8.90 -33.22 8.27
CA LYS A 565 -7.81 -33.96 8.96
C LYS A 565 -7.71 -35.44 8.57
N LYS A 566 -8.17 -35.81 7.38
CA LYS A 566 -7.97 -37.15 6.81
C LYS A 566 -6.67 -37.15 5.99
N SER A 567 -5.94 -38.25 6.04
CA SER A 567 -4.73 -38.43 5.24
C SER A 567 -5.06 -38.44 3.74
N LEU A 568 -4.24 -37.73 2.97
CA LEU A 568 -4.18 -37.74 1.51
C LEU A 568 -3.17 -38.78 0.99
N LEU A 569 -2.43 -39.42 1.89
CA LEU A 569 -1.46 -40.45 1.55
C LEU A 569 -2.12 -41.82 1.54
N SER A 570 -1.58 -42.71 0.72
CA SER A 570 -1.86 -44.14 0.81
C SER A 570 -1.42 -44.70 2.17
N ASP A 571 -2.02 -45.81 2.60
CA ASP A 571 -1.61 -46.49 3.83
C ASP A 571 -0.13 -46.86 3.85
N VAL A 572 0.44 -47.18 2.69
CA VAL A 572 1.86 -47.47 2.52
C VAL A 572 2.68 -46.23 2.85
N ASN A 573 2.42 -45.10 2.20
CA ASN A 573 3.20 -43.88 2.37
C ASN A 573 3.00 -43.26 3.76
N ARG A 574 1.77 -43.27 4.27
CA ARG A 574 1.44 -42.78 5.62
C ARG A 574 2.20 -43.51 6.74
N LYS A 575 2.51 -44.79 6.55
CA LYS A 575 3.22 -45.61 7.55
C LYS A 575 4.75 -45.56 7.40
N LYS A 576 5.29 -44.98 6.31
CA LYS A 576 6.74 -44.92 6.09
C LYS A 576 7.42 -44.13 7.20
N ILE A 577 8.47 -44.73 7.75
CA ILE A 577 9.36 -44.08 8.70
C ILE A 577 10.38 -43.27 7.90
N ILE A 578 10.71 -42.08 8.38
CA ILE A 578 11.80 -41.25 7.87
C ILE A 578 12.87 -41.22 8.97
N LYS A 579 14.08 -41.67 8.62
CA LYS A 579 15.28 -41.55 9.45
C LYS A 579 15.88 -40.17 9.25
N TRP A 580 15.98 -39.40 10.31
CA TRP A 580 16.59 -38.07 10.36
C TRP A 580 17.96 -38.14 11.04
N TYR A 581 19.00 -37.86 10.26
CA TYR A 581 20.40 -37.91 10.64
C TYR A 581 20.96 -36.53 11.02
N GLY A 582 22.09 -36.53 11.72
CA GLY A 582 22.93 -35.35 11.96
C GLY A 582 22.97 -34.87 13.41
N PHE A 583 22.48 -35.67 14.35
CA PHE A 583 22.61 -35.41 15.78
C PHE A 583 23.91 -36.01 16.35
N LYS A 584 24.13 -35.73 17.63
CA LYS A 584 24.86 -36.53 18.61
C LYS A 584 25.28 -37.94 18.18
N GLY A 585 26.44 -38.12 17.53
CA GLY A 585 27.00 -39.45 17.24
C GLY A 585 26.50 -40.14 15.97
N THR A 586 25.85 -39.41 15.06
CA THR A 586 25.52 -39.89 13.71
C THR A 586 26.75 -40.42 12.97
N ASP A 587 26.60 -41.54 12.26
CA ASP A 587 27.54 -41.96 11.23
C ASP A 587 27.32 -41.14 9.95
N TYR A 588 28.27 -40.26 9.65
CA TYR A 588 28.22 -39.38 8.48
C TYR A 588 28.76 -40.03 7.21
N THR A 589 29.09 -41.33 7.18
CA THR A 589 29.71 -41.98 6.02
C THR A 589 28.91 -41.77 4.73
N LYS A 590 27.61 -42.08 4.73
CA LYS A 590 26.72 -41.90 3.56
C LYS A 590 26.64 -40.43 3.10
N ILE A 591 26.54 -39.49 4.05
CA ILE A 591 26.51 -38.04 3.78
C ILE A 591 27.84 -37.58 3.17
N ASN A 592 28.96 -38.02 3.73
CA ASN A 592 30.30 -37.67 3.27
C ASN A 592 30.59 -38.24 1.88
N GLU A 593 30.12 -39.45 1.58
CA GLU A 593 30.20 -40.03 0.24
C GLU A 593 29.39 -39.23 -0.78
N GLN A 594 28.18 -38.81 -0.41
CA GLN A 594 27.36 -37.93 -1.25
C GLN A 594 28.11 -36.62 -1.56
N ILE A 595 28.59 -35.93 -0.53
CA ILE A 595 29.35 -34.67 -0.67
C ILE A 595 30.53 -34.86 -1.65
N LYS A 596 31.33 -35.92 -1.45
CA LYS A 596 32.50 -36.24 -2.28
C LYS A 596 32.11 -36.57 -3.72
N LYS A 597 31.11 -37.44 -3.93
CA LYS A 597 30.70 -37.92 -5.25
C LYS A 597 30.09 -36.82 -6.10
N GLN A 598 29.34 -35.91 -5.48
CA GLN A 598 28.60 -34.85 -6.16
C GLN A 598 29.37 -33.52 -6.17
N ASN A 599 30.61 -33.50 -5.65
CA ASN A 599 31.45 -32.32 -5.50
C ASN A 599 30.67 -31.12 -4.90
N VAL A 600 29.85 -31.43 -3.90
CA VAL A 600 29.05 -30.44 -3.19
C VAL A 600 30.01 -29.62 -2.35
N GLN A 601 30.52 -28.51 -2.90
CA GLN A 601 31.22 -27.50 -2.11
C GLN A 601 30.35 -27.18 -0.92
N GLU A 602 30.86 -27.40 0.30
CA GLU A 602 30.15 -27.26 1.57
C GLU A 602 29.19 -26.05 1.51
N LEU A 603 27.92 -26.34 1.23
CA LEU A 603 26.93 -25.32 0.93
C LEU A 603 26.53 -24.69 2.25
N THR A 604 27.35 -23.77 2.74
CA THR A 604 26.96 -22.94 3.88
C THR A 604 25.68 -22.19 3.54
N LEU A 605 24.85 -21.90 4.54
CA LEU A 605 23.65 -21.08 4.33
C LEU A 605 24.00 -19.78 3.58
N LYS A 606 25.15 -19.18 3.89
CA LYS A 606 25.72 -18.03 3.18
C LYS A 606 25.99 -18.33 1.69
N TYR A 607 26.64 -19.45 1.39
CA TYR A 607 26.92 -19.87 0.01
C TYR A 607 25.64 -20.11 -0.81
N LEU A 608 24.64 -20.75 -0.21
CA LEU A 608 23.32 -20.96 -0.83
C LEU A 608 22.64 -19.63 -1.13
N LEU A 609 22.66 -18.69 -0.18
CA LEU A 609 22.10 -17.35 -0.33
C LEU A 609 22.88 -16.48 -1.35
N GLU A 610 24.19 -16.68 -1.52
CA GLU A 610 25.05 -15.88 -2.42
C GLU A 610 25.10 -16.42 -3.87
N ASN A 611 24.87 -17.72 -4.10
CA ASN A 611 25.03 -18.39 -5.41
C ASN A 611 23.71 -18.91 -6.00
N ASN A 612 22.62 -18.22 -5.68
CA ASN A 612 21.23 -18.63 -5.89
C ASN A 612 20.84 -18.97 -7.34
N SER A 613 21.51 -18.44 -8.38
CA SER A 613 21.14 -18.63 -9.78
C SER A 613 21.70 -19.91 -10.42
N ILE A 614 22.69 -20.57 -9.80
CA ILE A 614 23.49 -21.60 -10.48
C ILE A 614 23.34 -23.00 -9.86
N LYS A 615 23.02 -23.15 -8.56
CA LYS A 615 23.20 -24.44 -7.85
C LYS A 615 21.96 -25.16 -7.32
N PHE A 616 20.78 -24.55 -7.21
CA PHE A 616 19.56 -25.28 -6.82
C PHE A 616 18.86 -26.02 -7.96
N LYS A 617 19.40 -25.98 -9.18
CA LYS A 617 18.82 -26.65 -10.35
C LYS A 617 18.98 -28.18 -10.31
N ASP A 618 19.95 -28.69 -9.55
CA ASP A 618 20.19 -30.12 -9.39
C ASP A 618 19.90 -30.56 -7.95
N GLN A 619 18.96 -31.49 -7.77
CA GLN A 619 18.59 -32.09 -6.48
C GLN A 619 19.77 -32.78 -5.77
N ASN A 620 20.79 -33.16 -6.54
CA ASN A 620 22.03 -33.74 -6.03
C ASN A 620 22.89 -32.73 -5.26
N ASN A 621 22.63 -31.43 -5.39
CA ASN A 621 23.33 -30.42 -4.59
C ASN A 621 22.77 -30.31 -3.17
N VAL A 622 21.68 -31.01 -2.82
CA VAL A 622 21.12 -31.01 -1.46
C VAL A 622 21.56 -32.28 -0.73
N ILE A 623 22.33 -32.13 0.36
CA ILE A 623 22.70 -33.25 1.24
C ILE A 623 21.46 -33.87 1.86
N ASP A 624 21.41 -35.20 1.84
CA ASP A 624 20.31 -36.00 2.35
C ASP A 624 20.45 -36.29 3.84
N TYR A 625 19.92 -35.40 4.68
CA TYR A 625 19.80 -35.63 6.12
C TYR A 625 18.57 -36.45 6.51
N PHE A 626 17.64 -36.66 5.57
CA PHE A 626 16.43 -37.45 5.78
C PHE A 626 16.39 -38.56 4.74
N LEU A 627 16.22 -39.80 5.20
CA LEU A 627 16.13 -40.99 4.34
C LEU A 627 14.93 -41.84 4.75
N TRP A 628 14.35 -42.59 3.81
CA TRP A 628 13.31 -43.57 4.14
C TRP A 628 13.87 -44.69 5.02
N GLY A 629 13.15 -45.04 6.09
CA GLY A 629 13.43 -46.19 6.96
C GLY A 629 12.63 -47.42 6.52
N GLY A 630 13.31 -48.43 5.96
CA GLY A 630 12.75 -49.77 5.68
C GLY A 630 13.07 -50.37 4.30
N GLU A 631 13.56 -51.62 4.32
CA GLU A 631 13.76 -52.70 3.31
C GLU A 631 14.05 -52.47 1.80
N ASN A 632 14.29 -51.26 1.30
CA ASN A 632 14.77 -51.08 -0.09
C ASN A 632 16.31 -51.06 -0.25
N GLU A 633 17.08 -51.34 0.80
CA GLU A 633 18.55 -51.46 0.70
C GLU A 633 19.03 -52.85 0.21
N LYS A 634 18.12 -53.76 -0.20
CA LYS A 634 18.49 -55.08 -0.75
C LYS A 634 18.40 -55.22 -2.26
N ASN A 635 17.93 -54.23 -3.01
CA ASN A 635 17.96 -54.26 -4.48
C ASN A 635 18.11 -52.85 -5.05
N ASN A 636 19.35 -52.37 -5.10
CA ASN A 636 19.84 -51.45 -6.14
C ASN A 636 21.36 -51.58 -6.27
#